data_AF-A0A364NFU8-F1
#
_entry.id   AF-A0A364NFU8-F1
#
_cell.length_a   1.000
_cell.length_b   1.000
_cell.length_c   1.000
_cell.angle_alpha   90.00
_cell.angle_beta   90.00
_cell.angle_gamma   90.00
#
_symmetry.space_group_name_H-M   'P 1'
#
loop_
_entity.id
_entity.type
_entity.pdbx_description
1 polymer ?
#
loop_
_entity_poly.entity_id
_entity_poly.type
_entity_poly.pdbx_seq_one_letter_code
_entity_poly.pdbx_strand_id
1 'polypeptide(L)'
;MTSNTNIPHLKQYGNTKQLIVKGEPYLMLGGELQNSSLSSAEYMSEVWPKMVATNVNTLLGSVSWEMIEPEEGKFDFEELDKVILGAREHDLHLILLWFGSFKNGRSTYTPSWVKTNPARFPRAELRKAGGVIEVADVLSLFHEENVEADAKAFRKLLSHIKEMDEKHSTILMVQVENEVGLLFDSRDGSALANRAFAESVPTDLLTFLDEEYDALHIDLKKNLKTFVERSKPRSGTWEEVFGKNTRTEELFMAYHYAHYVNRVAAAGKAEYPIPLYTNVWQNYAGEDADNDTPIVVGGGGEPGDYPSGGATTNVLDIWLRYAPDLEFIAPDIYLNEYTSLCSKYRHRNNTLFIPEQRRDEYGVCRIWIAYGTFQALLASPFGIDTLEPESNPFTKHYGLLSQVSQIVLEAQRNPGSSVGFCFDEISGDKDPSKPIKQRFGDWDITIERSFVFGKPGTGSGMVIHRGGARFLLIGWGFQITGRSTKAGKKFNGILKNEEKVVEDQATGTLRTLRTLGGDETRSGASAMMPNEDPDYGGFPIAITIPARTGIAENVFGFFTTVAFTVATVIALSTLISPQDPSASISLRNVQVVKGRPHYYSSKREEYAHVKFDLDAAAHTAPTDLSSLFNWNTKQVFLYLKAVYPSTRASEPPSEAIIWDAIIASASAPWNQNHFIHPDPKSKLPKQSAKKRAAAKEKIVSPYPIGELHLQNQKPKYQITDITGKLGNRTDVVLELGWNVQPWVGALTWTNWNTVGVWKGLEGGRSKAFSFPEVGAKAAKPKDLETEKGAEGYRLEVGGEVPLRKAVT
;
A
#
# COMPACT_ATOMS: atom_id res chain seq x y z
N MET A 1 -10.90 35.10 21.34
CA MET A 1 -10.24 34.32 22.40
C MET A 1 -8.96 33.78 21.81
N THR A 2 -7.81 34.34 22.18
CA THR A 2 -6.50 33.78 21.84
C THR A 2 -6.39 32.43 22.55
N SER A 3 -6.36 31.33 21.80
CA SER A 3 -6.14 30.00 22.37
C SER A 3 -4.86 30.03 23.18
N ASN A 4 -4.94 29.71 24.47
CA ASN A 4 -3.77 29.60 25.33
C ASN A 4 -2.95 28.41 24.80
N THR A 5 -1.95 28.67 23.95
CA THR A 5 -1.19 27.66 23.18
C THR A 5 -0.34 26.73 24.05
N ASN A 6 -0.37 26.92 25.37
CA ASN A 6 0.52 26.26 26.32
C ASN A 6 -0.13 25.10 27.08
N ILE A 7 -1.47 25.04 27.16
CA ILE A 7 -2.17 23.93 27.82
C ILE A 7 -2.22 22.74 26.86
N PRO A 8 -1.85 21.51 27.30
CA PRO A 8 -2.06 20.30 26.52
C PRO A 8 -3.50 20.20 26.04
N HIS A 9 -3.72 19.89 24.77
CA HIS A 9 -5.08 19.79 24.23
C HIS A 9 -5.15 18.82 23.06
N LEU A 10 -6.34 18.28 22.82
CA LEU A 10 -6.57 17.44 21.66
C LEU A 10 -6.96 18.30 20.45
N LYS A 11 -6.27 18.08 19.34
CA LYS A 11 -6.57 18.73 18.06
C LYS A 11 -7.13 17.72 17.07
N GLN A 12 -8.28 18.05 16.50
CA GLN A 12 -8.98 17.22 15.52
C GLN A 12 -8.30 17.26 14.14
N TYR A 13 -8.15 16.09 13.53
CA TYR A 13 -7.68 15.87 12.15
C TYR A 13 -8.60 14.85 11.47
N GLY A 14 -9.53 15.31 10.64
CA GLY A 14 -10.53 14.42 10.02
C GLY A 14 -11.34 13.70 11.10
N ASN A 15 -11.27 12.37 11.17
CA ASN A 15 -11.95 11.55 12.16
C ASN A 15 -11.05 11.11 13.35
N THR A 16 -9.82 11.61 13.44
CA THR A 16 -8.90 11.33 14.57
C THR A 16 -8.53 12.61 15.31
N LYS A 17 -7.92 12.46 16.50
CA LYS A 17 -7.34 13.54 17.28
C LYS A 17 -5.86 13.27 17.53
N GLN A 18 -5.08 14.32 17.73
CA GLN A 18 -3.70 14.24 18.24
C GLN A 18 -3.58 15.09 19.51
N LEU A 19 -2.77 14.63 20.45
CA LEU A 19 -2.37 15.45 21.58
C LEU A 19 -1.36 16.51 21.11
N ILE A 20 -1.62 17.76 21.46
CA ILE A 20 -0.73 18.90 21.23
C ILE A 20 -0.12 19.29 22.57
N VAL A 21 1.21 19.32 22.65
CA VAL A 21 1.99 19.70 23.83
C VAL A 21 2.90 20.86 23.41
N LYS A 22 2.78 22.01 24.09
CA LYS A 22 3.54 23.23 23.77
C LYS A 22 3.48 23.63 22.29
N GLY A 23 2.31 23.48 21.68
CA GLY A 23 2.06 23.83 20.27
C GLY A 23 2.41 22.74 19.26
N GLU A 24 3.09 21.67 19.67
CA GLU A 24 3.52 20.59 18.77
C GLU A 24 2.76 19.28 19.01
N PRO A 25 2.46 18.49 17.96
CA PRO A 25 1.88 17.17 18.11
C PRO A 25 2.86 16.20 18.80
N TYR A 26 2.33 15.43 19.74
CA TYR A 26 3.11 14.54 20.61
C TYR A 26 2.62 13.10 20.51
N LEU A 27 3.55 12.17 20.23
CA LEU A 27 3.28 10.73 20.25
C LEU A 27 3.62 10.18 21.64
N MET A 28 2.60 9.76 22.37
CA MET A 28 2.81 9.17 23.69
C MET A 28 3.26 7.73 23.55
N LEU A 29 4.38 7.39 24.19
CA LEU A 29 4.86 6.04 24.41
C LEU A 29 4.66 5.76 25.90
N GLY A 30 3.47 5.23 26.18
CA GLY A 30 2.88 5.15 27.51
C GLY A 30 3.38 3.98 28.35
N GLY A 31 3.25 4.09 29.66
CA GLY A 31 3.33 2.95 30.56
C GLY A 31 2.59 3.27 31.85
N GLU A 32 1.75 2.36 32.32
CA GLU A 32 1.01 2.54 33.56
C GLU A 32 1.75 1.86 34.70
N LEU A 33 1.91 2.59 35.78
CA LEU A 33 2.59 2.16 36.99
C LEU A 33 1.70 1.23 37.82
N GLN A 34 2.26 0.51 38.78
CA GLN A 34 1.42 -0.14 39.80
C GLN A 34 0.58 0.89 40.56
N ASN A 35 -0.58 0.44 41.06
CA ASN A 35 -1.60 1.27 41.72
C ASN A 35 -1.09 2.17 42.86
N SER A 36 0.08 1.87 43.44
CA SER A 36 0.65 2.57 44.60
C SER A 36 2.00 3.22 44.32
N SER A 37 2.60 3.05 43.14
CA SER A 37 3.97 3.52 42.88
C SER A 37 4.08 5.04 42.92
N LEU A 38 3.11 5.73 42.34
CA LEU A 38 3.08 7.20 42.29
C LEU A 38 2.82 7.87 43.66
N SER A 39 2.59 7.09 44.72
CA SER A 39 2.37 7.60 46.08
C SER A 39 3.64 8.03 46.83
N SER A 40 4.82 7.73 46.29
CA SER A 40 6.10 8.02 46.93
C SER A 40 7.12 8.50 45.91
N ALA A 41 7.56 9.76 46.05
CA ALA A 41 8.62 10.32 45.22
C ALA A 41 9.96 9.59 45.42
N GLU A 42 10.22 9.10 46.65
CA GLU A 42 11.40 8.28 46.96
C GLU A 42 11.37 6.96 46.18
N TYR A 43 10.25 6.24 46.20
CA TYR A 43 10.09 5.01 45.40
C TYR A 43 10.28 5.29 43.91
N MET A 44 9.65 6.37 43.42
CA MET A 44 9.73 6.72 42.01
C MET A 44 11.12 7.14 41.55
N SER A 45 12.00 7.60 42.45
CA SER A 45 13.40 7.93 42.10
C SER A 45 14.18 6.75 41.53
N GLU A 46 13.80 5.51 41.87
CA GLU A 46 14.36 4.28 41.28
C GLU A 46 13.66 3.86 39.98
N VAL A 47 12.44 4.35 39.75
CA VAL A 47 11.60 3.98 38.59
C VAL A 47 11.90 4.86 37.38
N TRP A 48 12.08 6.18 37.55
CA TRP A 48 12.27 7.11 36.43
C TRP A 48 13.41 6.70 35.48
N PRO A 49 14.63 6.35 35.97
CA PRO A 49 15.72 5.98 35.08
C PRO A 49 15.42 4.72 34.25
N LYS A 50 14.69 3.76 34.83
CA LYS A 50 14.28 2.53 34.14
C LYS A 50 13.31 2.84 33.01
N MET A 51 12.34 3.73 33.24
CA MET A 51 11.35 4.11 32.24
C MET A 51 12.00 4.84 31.04
N VAL A 52 12.95 5.75 31.31
CA VAL A 52 13.76 6.39 30.26
C VAL A 52 14.56 5.36 29.47
N ALA A 53 15.20 4.39 30.15
CA ALA A 53 15.94 3.31 29.48
C ALA A 53 15.03 2.39 28.62
N THR A 54 13.75 2.26 28.97
CA THR A 54 12.72 1.55 28.19
C THR A 54 12.14 2.41 27.04
N ASN A 55 12.60 3.65 26.85
CA ASN A 55 12.06 4.61 25.86
C ASN A 55 10.59 5.01 26.13
N VAL A 56 10.12 4.87 27.37
CA VAL A 56 8.84 5.44 27.81
C VAL A 56 9.00 6.95 27.88
N ASN A 57 7.99 7.69 27.43
CA ASN A 57 7.98 9.16 27.49
C ASN A 57 6.78 9.73 28.25
N THR A 58 5.81 8.88 28.59
CA THR A 58 4.59 9.26 29.31
C THR A 58 4.21 8.16 30.29
N LEU A 59 4.03 8.49 31.56
CA LEU A 59 3.63 7.53 32.59
C LEU A 59 2.23 7.82 33.11
N LEU A 60 1.44 6.76 33.31
CA LEU A 60 0.14 6.82 33.97
C LEU A 60 0.32 6.40 35.43
N GLY A 61 -0.20 7.18 36.37
CA GLY A 61 -0.09 6.82 37.78
C GLY A 61 -1.14 7.51 38.66
N SER A 62 -1.47 6.85 39.77
CA SER A 62 -2.60 7.22 40.62
C SER A 62 -2.33 8.45 41.50
N VAL A 63 -3.34 9.29 41.62
CA VAL A 63 -3.49 10.27 42.69
C VAL A 63 -4.80 9.96 43.39
N SER A 64 -4.72 9.43 44.61
CA SER A 64 -5.89 9.02 45.37
C SER A 64 -6.46 10.18 46.19
N TRP A 65 -7.79 10.16 46.36
CA TRP A 65 -8.47 11.15 47.19
C TRP A 65 -7.96 11.12 48.64
N GLU A 66 -7.78 9.94 49.21
CA GLU A 66 -7.27 9.81 50.58
C GLU A 66 -5.86 10.37 50.80
N MET A 67 -5.02 10.40 49.75
CA MET A 67 -3.68 10.98 49.81
C MET A 67 -3.75 12.50 49.87
N ILE A 68 -4.57 13.10 49.02
CA ILE A 68 -4.60 14.56 48.89
C ILE A 68 -5.55 15.25 49.85
N GLU A 69 -6.50 14.56 50.47
CA GLU A 69 -7.45 15.12 51.46
C GLU A 69 -7.64 14.17 52.67
N PRO A 70 -6.58 13.93 53.46
CA PRO A 70 -6.61 12.97 54.57
C PRO A 70 -7.63 13.36 55.66
N GLU A 71 -7.83 14.66 55.86
CA GLU A 71 -8.88 15.25 56.69
C GLU A 71 -9.76 16.16 55.82
N GLU A 72 -11.07 16.16 56.05
CA GLU A 72 -12.02 16.93 55.22
C GLU A 72 -11.65 18.42 55.17
N GLY A 73 -11.46 18.95 53.96
CA GLY A 73 -11.08 20.32 53.69
C GLY A 73 -9.60 20.65 53.91
N LYS A 74 -8.78 19.70 54.36
CA LYS A 74 -7.33 19.88 54.54
C LYS A 74 -6.58 19.09 53.47
N PHE A 75 -6.12 19.83 52.47
CA PHE A 75 -5.43 19.23 51.33
C PHE A 75 -3.92 19.19 51.53
N ASP A 76 -3.30 18.09 51.12
CA ASP A 76 -1.85 17.88 51.10
C ASP A 76 -1.40 17.47 49.69
N PHE A 77 -0.53 18.29 49.09
CA PHE A 77 0.02 18.04 47.76
C PHE A 77 1.54 17.90 47.78
N GLU A 78 2.19 17.89 48.95
CA GLU A 78 3.64 17.94 49.04
C GLU A 78 4.30 16.77 48.31
N GLU A 79 3.76 15.56 48.48
CA GLU A 79 4.31 14.36 47.85
C GLU A 79 4.04 14.33 46.34
N LEU A 80 2.85 14.76 45.92
CA LEU A 80 2.50 14.90 44.51
C LEU A 80 3.42 15.90 43.80
N ASP A 81 3.74 17.03 44.44
CA ASP A 81 4.66 18.04 43.89
C ASP A 81 6.04 17.45 43.64
N LYS A 82 6.59 16.69 44.59
CA LYS A 82 7.88 16.00 44.42
C LYS A 82 7.84 15.01 43.27
N VAL A 83 6.75 14.27 43.10
CA VAL A 83 6.56 13.34 41.98
C VAL A 83 6.56 14.08 40.64
N ILE A 84 5.80 15.18 40.52
CA ILE A 84 5.73 15.95 39.28
C ILE A 84 7.10 16.55 38.95
N LEU A 85 7.82 17.06 39.94
CA LEU A 85 9.19 17.57 39.76
C LEU A 85 10.15 16.45 39.35
N GLY A 86 10.05 15.26 39.95
CA GLY A 86 10.85 14.10 39.56
C GLY A 86 10.63 13.68 38.10
N ALA A 87 9.37 13.57 37.66
CA ALA A 87 9.08 13.30 36.24
C ALA A 87 9.69 14.37 35.32
N ARG A 88 9.61 15.64 35.72
CA ARG A 88 10.18 16.79 34.98
C ARG A 88 11.70 16.73 34.89
N GLU A 89 12.39 16.31 35.94
CA GLU A 89 13.86 16.14 35.94
C GLU A 89 14.34 15.05 34.97
N HIS A 90 13.47 14.10 34.65
CA HIS A 90 13.74 13.00 33.74
C HIS A 90 13.15 13.18 32.33
N ASP A 91 12.65 14.38 31.99
CA ASP A 91 11.97 14.68 30.73
C ASP A 91 10.78 13.75 30.43
N LEU A 92 10.12 13.25 31.49
CA LEU A 92 8.93 12.42 31.41
C LEU A 92 7.66 13.26 31.58
N HIS A 93 6.63 12.86 30.86
CA HIS A 93 5.28 13.37 31.06
C HIS A 93 4.44 12.43 31.93
N LEU A 94 3.43 12.98 32.58
CA LEU A 94 2.49 12.24 33.43
C LEU A 94 1.06 12.37 32.92
N ILE A 95 0.30 11.30 33.13
CA ILE A 95 -1.16 11.28 33.09
C ILE A 95 -1.61 10.82 34.48
N LEU A 96 -2.33 11.68 35.19
CA LEU A 96 -2.75 11.38 36.55
C LEU A 96 -4.06 10.58 36.53
N LEU A 97 -4.13 9.52 37.34
CA LEU A 97 -5.33 8.71 37.49
C LEU A 97 -6.05 9.12 38.77
N TRP A 98 -7.17 9.83 38.68
CA TRP A 98 -7.96 10.22 39.84
C TRP A 98 -8.64 8.99 40.43
N PHE A 99 -8.12 8.48 41.54
CA PHE A 99 -8.77 7.42 42.31
C PHE A 99 -9.64 8.08 43.38
N GLY A 100 -10.80 8.57 42.94
CA GLY A 100 -11.80 9.28 43.73
C GLY A 100 -12.81 8.34 44.40
N SER A 101 -14.07 8.50 44.04
CA SER A 101 -15.15 7.66 44.51
C SER A 101 -15.08 6.24 43.96
N PHE A 102 -14.49 6.04 42.78
CA PHE A 102 -14.51 4.74 42.12
C PHE A 102 -13.12 4.30 41.66
N LYS A 103 -12.77 3.07 42.06
CA LYS A 103 -11.63 2.29 41.63
C LYS A 103 -12.04 0.83 41.54
N ASN A 104 -12.09 0.27 40.32
CA ASN A 104 -12.41 -1.14 40.07
C ASN A 104 -13.77 -1.55 40.65
N GLY A 105 -14.79 -0.72 40.41
CA GLY A 105 -16.14 -0.92 40.95
C GLY A 105 -16.26 -0.82 42.48
N ARG A 106 -15.27 -0.21 43.15
CA ARG A 106 -15.22 -0.02 44.60
C ARG A 106 -14.81 1.39 44.99
N SER A 107 -14.97 1.75 46.26
CA SER A 107 -14.61 3.08 46.79
C SER A 107 -13.45 3.07 47.79
N THR A 108 -12.45 2.21 47.53
CA THR A 108 -11.36 1.93 48.47
C THR A 108 -10.34 3.07 48.63
N TYR A 109 -10.29 4.03 47.71
CA TYR A 109 -9.34 5.16 47.73
C TYR A 109 -9.95 6.48 48.24
N THR A 110 -11.21 6.44 48.67
CA THR A 110 -11.86 7.55 49.39
C THR A 110 -11.19 7.80 50.75
N PRO A 111 -11.17 9.03 51.28
CA PRO A 111 -10.54 9.30 52.57
C PRO A 111 -11.28 8.65 53.74
N SER A 112 -10.59 8.55 54.89
CA SER A 112 -11.13 7.89 56.09
C SER A 112 -12.47 8.47 56.56
N TRP A 113 -12.66 9.78 56.44
CA TRP A 113 -13.89 10.49 56.82
C TRP A 113 -15.08 10.21 55.89
N VAL A 114 -14.84 9.74 54.67
CA VAL A 114 -15.87 9.17 53.78
C VAL A 114 -16.13 7.71 54.16
N LYS A 115 -15.07 6.90 54.25
CA LYS A 115 -15.14 5.44 54.52
C LYS A 115 -15.88 5.10 55.81
N THR A 116 -15.67 5.90 56.86
CA THR A 116 -16.17 5.62 58.22
C THR A 116 -17.51 6.29 58.52
N ASN A 117 -18.10 7.03 57.58
CA ASN A 117 -19.35 7.75 57.78
C ASN A 117 -20.42 7.33 56.74
N PRO A 118 -20.90 6.08 56.77
CA PRO A 118 -21.90 5.58 55.82
C PRO A 118 -23.28 6.25 55.96
N ALA A 119 -23.53 6.98 57.04
CA ALA A 119 -24.75 7.77 57.20
C ALA A 119 -24.74 9.01 56.31
N ARG A 120 -23.58 9.65 56.14
CA ARG A 120 -23.39 10.79 55.24
C ARG A 120 -23.04 10.34 53.81
N PHE A 121 -22.25 9.28 53.69
CA PHE A 121 -21.77 8.71 52.43
C PHE A 121 -22.27 7.28 52.24
N PRO A 122 -23.58 7.10 51.93
CA PRO A 122 -24.15 5.77 51.83
C PRO A 122 -23.56 5.01 50.64
N ARG A 123 -23.45 3.70 50.85
CA ARG A 123 -22.98 2.73 49.86
C ARG A 123 -24.15 2.19 49.05
N ALA A 124 -23.86 1.65 47.88
CA ALA A 124 -24.85 0.87 47.12
C ALA A 124 -25.24 -0.40 47.89
N GLU A 125 -26.45 -0.88 47.63
CA GLU A 125 -26.99 -2.10 48.21
C GLU A 125 -27.14 -3.19 47.14
N LEU A 126 -26.65 -4.39 47.39
CA LEU A 126 -26.73 -5.55 46.49
C LEU A 126 -27.95 -6.39 46.85
N ARG A 127 -28.72 -6.76 45.84
CA ARG A 127 -29.88 -7.66 45.96
C ARG A 127 -29.41 -9.09 45.81
N LYS A 128 -29.58 -9.88 46.86
CA LYS A 128 -29.19 -11.30 46.91
C LYS A 128 -30.42 -12.21 46.96
N ALA A 129 -30.19 -13.49 46.73
CA ALA A 129 -31.24 -14.51 46.76
C ALA A 129 -32.00 -14.50 48.08
N GLY A 130 -33.31 -14.77 48.04
CA GLY A 130 -34.17 -14.73 49.23
C GLY A 130 -34.54 -13.34 49.73
N GLY A 131 -34.26 -12.28 48.95
CA GLY A 131 -34.57 -10.89 49.32
C GLY A 131 -33.57 -10.28 50.31
N VAL A 132 -32.41 -10.91 50.48
CA VAL A 132 -31.33 -10.40 51.31
C VAL A 132 -30.72 -9.17 50.62
N ILE A 133 -30.47 -8.13 51.42
CA ILE A 133 -29.73 -6.94 50.99
C ILE A 133 -28.37 -6.95 51.65
N GLU A 134 -27.33 -6.76 50.85
CA GLU A 134 -25.93 -6.68 51.30
C GLU A 134 -25.34 -5.33 50.92
N VAL A 135 -24.66 -4.66 51.85
CA VAL A 135 -24.01 -3.38 51.57
C VAL A 135 -22.74 -3.61 50.74
N ALA A 136 -22.63 -2.95 49.59
CA ALA A 136 -21.46 -3.03 48.73
C ALA A 136 -20.33 -2.10 49.21
N ASP A 137 -19.08 -2.42 48.83
CA ASP A 137 -17.93 -1.52 49.06
C ASP A 137 -17.81 -0.47 47.93
N VAL A 138 -18.92 0.19 47.59
CA VAL A 138 -18.98 1.25 46.58
C VAL A 138 -20.01 2.31 46.97
N LEU A 139 -19.69 3.59 46.79
CA LEU A 139 -20.62 4.70 47.05
C LEU A 139 -21.87 4.59 46.16
N SER A 140 -23.05 4.88 46.73
CA SER A 140 -24.27 4.98 45.93
C SER A 140 -24.25 6.23 45.07
N LEU A 141 -24.72 6.10 43.82
CA LEU A 141 -24.91 7.24 42.91
C LEU A 141 -26.07 8.15 43.32
N PHE A 142 -26.99 7.64 44.14
CA PHE A 142 -28.28 8.27 44.42
C PHE A 142 -28.25 9.11 45.70
N HIS A 143 -27.06 9.51 46.13
CA HIS A 143 -26.86 10.40 47.27
C HIS A 143 -25.96 11.57 46.88
N GLU A 144 -26.51 12.79 46.93
CA GLU A 144 -25.89 14.00 46.40
C GLU A 144 -24.53 14.31 47.04
N GLU A 145 -24.41 14.07 48.35
CA GLU A 145 -23.18 14.31 49.10
C GLU A 145 -21.98 13.53 48.56
N ASN A 146 -22.20 12.33 47.98
CA ASN A 146 -21.13 11.51 47.44
C ASN A 146 -20.44 12.23 46.26
N VAL A 147 -21.22 12.73 45.31
CA VAL A 147 -20.68 13.42 44.12
C VAL A 147 -20.18 14.83 44.44
N GLU A 148 -20.81 15.52 45.39
CA GLU A 148 -20.37 16.85 45.81
C GLU A 148 -19.00 16.83 46.49
N ALA A 149 -18.77 15.86 47.37
CA ALA A 149 -17.48 15.70 48.06
C ALA A 149 -16.36 15.34 47.08
N ASP A 150 -16.62 14.40 46.16
CA ASP A 150 -15.66 14.01 45.11
C ASP A 150 -15.32 15.19 44.20
N ALA A 151 -16.35 15.82 43.63
CA ALA A 151 -16.17 16.96 42.72
C ALA A 151 -15.44 18.13 43.39
N LYS A 152 -15.59 18.33 44.71
CA LYS A 152 -14.84 19.34 45.47
C LYS A 152 -13.36 18.98 45.57
N ALA A 153 -13.03 17.72 45.85
CA ALA A 153 -11.65 17.25 45.93
C ALA A 153 -10.96 17.28 44.56
N PHE A 154 -11.63 16.78 43.52
CA PHE A 154 -11.12 16.80 42.15
C PHE A 154 -10.91 18.22 41.62
N ARG A 155 -11.83 19.14 41.92
CA ARG A 155 -11.65 20.58 41.66
C ARG A 155 -10.37 21.10 42.31
N LYS A 156 -10.13 20.77 43.58
CA LYS A 156 -8.95 21.24 44.29
C LYS A 156 -7.65 20.66 43.71
N LEU A 157 -7.65 19.40 43.29
CA LEU A 157 -6.54 18.77 42.56
C LEU A 157 -6.22 19.52 41.25
N LEU A 158 -7.23 19.75 40.40
CA LEU A 158 -7.04 20.41 39.10
C LEU A 158 -6.62 21.88 39.25
N SER A 159 -7.13 22.57 40.28
CA SER A 159 -6.70 23.92 40.65
C SER A 159 -5.22 23.95 41.06
N HIS A 160 -4.78 22.98 41.86
CA HIS A 160 -3.37 22.83 42.27
C HIS A 160 -2.45 22.51 41.08
N ILE A 161 -2.83 21.55 40.22
CA ILE A 161 -2.05 21.20 39.02
C ILE A 161 -1.86 22.41 38.11
N LYS A 162 -2.90 23.23 37.91
CA LYS A 162 -2.78 24.46 37.13
C LYS A 162 -1.74 25.42 37.70
N GLU A 163 -1.77 25.65 39.01
CA GLU A 163 -0.82 26.53 39.69
C GLU A 163 0.62 26.04 39.54
N MET A 164 0.83 24.73 39.72
CA MET A 164 2.15 24.10 39.72
C MET A 164 2.72 23.90 38.31
N ASP A 165 1.89 23.47 37.34
CA ASP A 165 2.36 22.81 36.13
C ASP A 165 1.93 23.45 34.79
N GLU A 166 1.00 24.42 34.77
CA GLU A 166 0.46 24.99 33.51
C GLU A 166 1.57 25.47 32.54
N LYS A 167 2.69 25.98 33.06
CA LYS A 167 3.82 26.48 32.26
C LYS A 167 4.76 25.39 31.74
N HIS A 168 4.71 24.19 32.33
CA HIS A 168 5.67 23.13 32.09
C HIS A 168 5.08 21.99 31.25
N SER A 169 3.75 21.78 31.35
CA SER A 169 3.06 20.69 30.67
C SER A 169 3.65 19.32 31.04
N THR A 170 4.08 19.13 32.30
CA THR A 170 4.51 17.81 32.78
C THR A 170 3.29 16.89 32.84
N ILE A 171 2.16 17.37 33.37
CA ILE A 171 0.86 16.70 33.31
C ILE A 171 0.20 16.96 31.95
N LEU A 172 -0.13 15.89 31.23
CA LEU A 172 -0.74 15.96 29.90
C LEU A 172 -2.25 15.75 29.91
N MET A 173 -2.72 14.87 30.77
CA MET A 173 -4.12 14.46 30.88
C MET A 173 -4.44 14.02 32.31
N VAL A 174 -5.73 13.93 32.64
CA VAL A 174 -6.19 13.32 33.90
C VAL A 174 -7.33 12.35 33.60
N GLN A 175 -7.22 11.11 34.09
CA GLN A 175 -8.33 10.18 34.13
C GLN A 175 -9.25 10.55 35.29
N VAL A 176 -10.56 10.61 35.06
CA VAL A 176 -11.59 10.89 36.06
C VAL A 176 -12.18 9.55 36.50
N GLU A 177 -11.96 9.21 37.77
CA GLU A 177 -12.25 7.89 38.34
C GLU A 177 -11.40 6.76 37.72
N ASN A 178 -11.63 5.53 38.18
CA ASN A 178 -11.04 4.33 37.58
C ASN A 178 -12.03 3.16 37.55
N GLU A 179 -12.29 2.62 36.36
CA GLU A 179 -13.14 1.43 36.17
C GLU A 179 -14.44 1.49 36.99
N VAL A 180 -15.25 2.52 36.74
CA VAL A 180 -16.53 2.73 37.45
C VAL A 180 -17.52 1.60 37.19
N GLY A 181 -18.46 1.42 38.12
CA GLY A 181 -19.56 0.44 37.97
C GLY A 181 -19.86 -0.30 39.27
N LEU A 182 -20.88 -1.14 39.25
CA LEU A 182 -21.27 -1.99 40.38
C LEU A 182 -20.92 -3.45 40.12
N LEU A 183 -20.20 -4.08 41.04
CA LEU A 183 -19.95 -5.52 41.02
C LEU A 183 -20.98 -6.27 41.87
N PHE A 184 -21.21 -7.54 41.51
CA PHE A 184 -22.03 -8.53 42.22
C PHE A 184 -23.54 -8.28 42.26
N ASP A 185 -24.03 -7.26 41.55
CA ASP A 185 -25.43 -7.02 41.20
C ASP A 185 -25.47 -6.09 39.96
N SER A 186 -26.57 -6.10 39.22
CA SER A 186 -26.77 -5.31 38.00
C SER A 186 -27.16 -3.85 38.27
N ARG A 187 -27.68 -3.50 39.46
CA ARG A 187 -27.85 -2.10 39.90
C ARG A 187 -27.85 -1.95 41.42
N ASP A 188 -27.71 -0.71 41.87
CA ASP A 188 -27.94 -0.35 43.27
C ASP A 188 -29.39 -0.67 43.68
N GLY A 189 -29.53 -1.51 44.69
CA GLY A 189 -30.78 -1.97 45.29
C GLY A 189 -31.30 -1.07 46.40
N SER A 190 -30.63 0.05 46.69
CA SER A 190 -31.03 0.98 47.75
C SER A 190 -32.42 1.56 47.53
N ALA A 191 -33.06 2.02 48.60
CA ALA A 191 -34.39 2.64 48.52
C ALA A 191 -34.44 3.86 47.58
N LEU A 192 -33.34 4.63 47.50
CA LEU A 192 -33.22 5.77 46.58
C LEU A 192 -33.10 5.31 45.13
N ALA A 193 -32.24 4.33 44.86
CA ALA A 193 -32.09 3.76 43.52
C ALA A 193 -33.38 3.09 43.02
N ASN A 194 -34.08 2.35 43.89
CA ASN A 194 -35.37 1.73 43.56
C ASN A 194 -36.43 2.76 43.18
N ARG A 195 -36.47 3.91 43.85
CA ARG A 195 -37.39 5.00 43.50
C ARG A 195 -37.04 5.58 42.14
N ALA A 196 -35.78 5.94 41.91
CA ALA A 196 -35.33 6.47 40.62
C ALA A 196 -35.57 5.48 39.45
N PHE A 197 -35.40 4.18 39.67
CA PHE A 197 -35.67 3.15 38.66
C PHE A 197 -37.17 2.97 38.37
N ALA A 198 -38.05 3.27 39.33
CA ALA A 198 -39.50 3.24 39.16
C ALA A 198 -40.07 4.54 38.59
N GLU A 199 -39.27 5.59 38.46
CA GLU A 199 -39.65 6.83 37.79
C GLU A 199 -39.60 6.69 36.26
N SER A 200 -40.18 7.67 35.57
CA SER A 200 -40.14 7.70 34.10
C SER A 200 -38.71 7.91 33.60
N VAL A 201 -38.36 7.22 32.51
CA VAL A 201 -37.09 7.43 31.81
C VAL A 201 -36.98 8.90 31.37
N PRO A 202 -35.84 9.57 31.59
CA PRO A 202 -35.63 10.94 31.14
C PRO A 202 -35.95 11.14 29.65
N THR A 203 -36.69 12.20 29.34
CA THR A 203 -37.20 12.45 27.97
C THR A 203 -36.08 12.71 26.98
N ASP A 204 -34.98 13.33 27.42
CA ASP A 204 -33.78 13.53 26.61
C ASP A 204 -33.12 12.21 26.23
N LEU A 205 -33.07 11.22 27.14
CA LEU A 205 -32.59 9.86 26.84
C LEU A 205 -33.46 9.17 25.80
N LEU A 206 -34.79 9.20 25.95
CA LEU A 206 -35.70 8.61 24.96
C LEU A 206 -35.60 9.29 23.60
N THR A 207 -35.44 10.62 23.59
CA THR A 207 -35.29 11.39 22.35
C THR A 207 -33.99 11.04 21.63
N PHE A 208 -32.87 11.01 22.37
CA PHE A 208 -31.58 10.57 21.85
C PHE A 208 -31.64 9.16 21.25
N LEU A 209 -32.18 8.18 22.00
CA LEU A 209 -32.25 6.80 21.54
C LEU A 209 -33.18 6.60 20.34
N ASP A 210 -34.24 7.39 20.19
CA ASP A 210 -35.10 7.31 19.01
C ASP A 210 -34.46 7.97 17.78
N GLU A 211 -34.07 9.24 17.91
CA GLU A 211 -33.57 10.07 16.80
C GLU A 211 -32.25 9.56 16.22
N GLU A 212 -31.38 9.01 17.08
CA GLU A 212 -30.06 8.54 16.66
C GLU A 212 -29.93 7.02 16.58
N TYR A 213 -31.05 6.27 16.68
CA TYR A 213 -31.08 4.81 16.78
C TYR A 213 -30.15 4.11 15.76
N ASP A 214 -30.24 4.49 14.49
CA ASP A 214 -29.48 3.84 13.41
C ASP A 214 -27.96 4.03 13.56
N ALA A 215 -27.55 5.17 14.14
CA ALA A 215 -26.16 5.55 14.39
C ALA A 215 -25.66 5.08 15.77
N LEU A 216 -26.48 4.42 16.59
CA LEU A 216 -26.03 3.80 17.83
C LEU A 216 -25.11 2.61 17.53
N HIS A 217 -24.22 2.34 18.48
CA HIS A 217 -23.33 1.19 18.45
C HIS A 217 -24.15 -0.10 18.34
N ILE A 218 -23.60 -1.08 17.60
CA ILE A 218 -24.33 -2.32 17.33
C ILE A 218 -24.64 -3.08 18.62
N ASP A 219 -23.74 -3.04 19.60
CA ASP A 219 -23.93 -3.73 20.88
C ASP A 219 -25.03 -3.07 21.73
N LEU A 220 -25.16 -1.73 21.73
CA LEU A 220 -26.28 -1.06 22.40
C LEU A 220 -27.61 -1.40 21.72
N LYS A 221 -27.65 -1.44 20.37
CA LYS A 221 -28.85 -1.86 19.64
C LYS A 221 -29.30 -3.28 20.01
N LYS A 222 -28.37 -4.19 20.31
CA LYS A 222 -28.72 -5.55 20.80
C LYS A 222 -29.50 -5.49 22.13
N ASN A 223 -29.21 -4.50 22.99
CA ASN A 223 -29.89 -4.30 24.27
C ASN A 223 -31.22 -3.51 24.15
N LEU A 224 -31.41 -2.75 23.07
CA LEU A 224 -32.61 -1.92 22.85
C LEU A 224 -33.73 -2.61 22.06
N LYS A 225 -33.70 -3.95 21.94
CA LYS A 225 -34.73 -4.71 21.19
C LYS A 225 -36.14 -4.42 21.68
N THR A 226 -36.36 -4.47 23.00
CA THR A 226 -37.68 -4.21 23.59
C THR A 226 -38.15 -2.77 23.37
N PHE A 227 -37.23 -1.80 23.36
CA PHE A 227 -37.56 -0.41 23.03
C PHE A 227 -38.12 -0.29 21.61
N VAL A 228 -37.50 -0.98 20.62
CA VAL A 228 -37.99 -1.00 19.24
C VAL A 228 -39.29 -1.79 19.10
N GLU A 229 -39.40 -2.97 19.72
CA GLU A 229 -40.60 -3.81 19.69
C GLU A 229 -41.82 -3.08 20.27
N ARG A 230 -41.60 -2.18 21.24
CA ARG A 230 -42.63 -1.31 21.82
C ARG A 230 -42.86 -0.02 21.04
N SER A 231 -42.40 0.05 19.79
CA SER A 231 -42.53 1.21 18.90
C SER A 231 -41.89 2.49 19.46
N LYS A 232 -40.74 2.34 20.13
CA LYS A 232 -39.91 3.43 20.67
C LYS A 232 -40.72 4.43 21.53
N PRO A 233 -41.25 3.98 22.67
CA PRO A 233 -42.12 4.81 23.49
C PRO A 233 -41.41 6.10 23.96
N ARG A 234 -42.17 7.21 24.02
CA ARG A 234 -41.67 8.54 24.41
C ARG A 234 -41.84 8.85 25.91
N SER A 235 -42.38 7.91 26.68
CA SER A 235 -42.59 8.01 28.13
C SER A 235 -42.79 6.61 28.73
N GLY A 236 -42.59 6.48 30.03
CA GLY A 236 -42.77 5.23 30.78
C GLY A 236 -41.59 5.00 31.73
N THR A 237 -41.75 4.08 32.67
CA THR A 237 -40.66 3.63 33.55
C THR A 237 -39.59 2.85 32.79
N TRP A 238 -38.44 2.63 33.41
CA TRP A 238 -37.34 1.86 32.81
C TRP A 238 -37.78 0.48 32.33
N GLU A 239 -38.56 -0.25 33.14
CA GLU A 239 -39.09 -1.57 32.76
C GLU A 239 -40.19 -1.49 31.69
N GLU A 240 -41.00 -0.42 31.69
CA GLU A 240 -42.05 -0.18 30.67
C GLU A 240 -41.48 0.24 29.31
N VAL A 241 -40.29 0.84 29.28
CA VAL A 241 -39.62 1.23 28.04
C VAL A 241 -38.71 0.12 27.52
N PHE A 242 -37.81 -0.40 28.37
CA PHE A 242 -36.71 -1.28 27.96
C PHE A 242 -36.91 -2.76 28.36
N GLY A 243 -37.94 -3.06 29.15
CA GLY A 243 -38.24 -4.41 29.61
C GLY A 243 -37.62 -4.76 30.96
N LYS A 244 -38.00 -5.91 31.51
CA LYS A 244 -37.53 -6.38 32.82
C LYS A 244 -36.38 -7.36 32.66
N ASN A 245 -35.15 -6.86 32.71
CA ASN A 245 -33.93 -7.65 32.60
C ASN A 245 -32.71 -6.87 33.15
N THR A 246 -31.61 -7.57 33.39
CA THR A 246 -30.35 -7.01 33.91
C THR A 246 -29.73 -5.96 32.98
N ARG A 247 -29.95 -6.04 31.66
CA ARG A 247 -29.46 -5.07 30.68
C ARG A 247 -30.17 -3.72 30.76
N THR A 248 -31.45 -3.72 31.16
CA THR A 248 -32.19 -2.48 31.46
C THR A 248 -31.66 -1.82 32.73
N GLU A 249 -31.32 -2.63 33.73
CA GLU A 249 -30.71 -2.14 34.97
C GLU A 249 -29.30 -1.58 34.72
N GLU A 250 -28.51 -2.22 33.87
CA GLU A 250 -27.21 -1.71 33.41
C GLU A 250 -27.34 -0.39 32.65
N LEU A 251 -28.32 -0.26 31.75
CA LEU A 251 -28.58 0.99 31.02
C LEU A 251 -28.92 2.14 31.98
N PHE A 252 -29.72 1.85 33.02
CA PHE A 252 -30.01 2.78 34.10
C PHE A 252 -28.75 3.18 34.87
N MET A 253 -27.93 2.21 35.28
CA MET A 253 -26.67 2.49 35.98
C MET A 253 -25.71 3.31 35.11
N ALA A 254 -25.57 2.98 33.82
CA ALA A 254 -24.69 3.69 32.90
C ALA A 254 -25.09 5.16 32.72
N TYR A 255 -26.40 5.44 32.62
CA TYR A 255 -26.92 6.81 32.56
C TYR A 255 -26.53 7.60 33.81
N HIS A 256 -26.72 7.03 35.00
CA HIS A 256 -26.41 7.72 36.25
C HIS A 256 -24.91 7.83 36.53
N TYR A 257 -24.10 6.83 36.18
CA TYR A 257 -22.64 6.92 36.26
C TYR A 257 -22.09 7.98 35.32
N ALA A 258 -22.56 8.03 34.06
CA ALA A 258 -22.14 9.05 33.11
C ALA A 258 -22.38 10.47 33.65
N HIS A 259 -23.56 10.72 34.25
CA HIS A 259 -23.85 11.99 34.89
C HIS A 259 -22.99 12.27 36.13
N TYR A 260 -22.77 11.28 36.99
CA TYR A 260 -21.90 11.42 38.16
C TYR A 260 -20.49 11.84 37.74
N VAL A 261 -19.86 11.06 36.86
CA VAL A 261 -18.49 11.30 36.39
C VAL A 261 -18.41 12.62 35.63
N ASN A 262 -19.44 12.97 34.84
CA ASN A 262 -19.47 14.27 34.17
C ASN A 262 -19.47 15.43 35.16
N ARG A 263 -20.18 15.32 36.29
CA ARG A 263 -20.19 16.38 37.31
C ARG A 263 -18.81 16.58 37.93
N VAL A 264 -18.09 15.49 38.21
CA VAL A 264 -16.70 15.54 38.68
C VAL A 264 -15.80 16.15 37.60
N ALA A 265 -15.87 15.66 36.36
CA ALA A 265 -15.11 16.16 35.23
C ALA A 265 -15.35 17.66 34.96
N ALA A 266 -16.62 18.10 34.96
CA ALA A 266 -17.00 19.50 34.77
C ALA A 266 -16.45 20.40 35.88
N ALA A 267 -16.46 19.93 37.14
CA ALA A 267 -15.90 20.68 38.26
C ALA A 267 -14.38 20.85 38.12
N GLY A 268 -13.65 19.83 37.66
CA GLY A 268 -12.21 19.92 37.40
C GLY A 268 -11.89 20.80 36.18
N LYS A 269 -12.59 20.61 35.06
CA LYS A 269 -12.41 21.40 33.83
C LYS A 269 -12.63 22.90 34.03
N ALA A 270 -13.52 23.28 34.95
CA ALA A 270 -13.76 24.68 35.31
C ALA A 270 -12.51 25.35 35.93
N GLU A 271 -11.66 24.59 36.61
CA GLU A 271 -10.40 25.09 37.18
C GLU A 271 -9.27 25.05 36.15
N TYR A 272 -9.09 23.91 35.50
CA TYR A 272 -8.03 23.68 34.53
C TYR A 272 -8.55 22.84 33.34
N PRO A 273 -8.63 23.41 32.12
CA PRO A 273 -9.23 22.74 30.96
C PRO A 273 -8.25 21.77 30.28
N ILE A 274 -7.53 20.95 31.07
CA ILE A 274 -6.69 19.85 30.57
C ILE A 274 -7.59 18.71 30.05
N PRO A 275 -7.15 17.90 29.07
CA PRO A 275 -7.92 16.76 28.59
C PRO A 275 -8.25 15.78 29.72
N LEU A 276 -9.54 15.46 29.84
CA LEU A 276 -10.08 14.51 30.80
C LEU A 276 -10.64 13.29 30.06
N TYR A 277 -10.50 12.08 30.63
CA TYR A 277 -11.11 10.86 30.10
C TYR A 277 -11.50 9.91 31.25
N THR A 278 -12.21 8.82 30.97
CA THR A 278 -12.40 7.70 31.91
C THR A 278 -11.99 6.39 31.24
N ASN A 279 -11.46 5.45 32.01
CA ASN A 279 -11.20 4.09 31.55
C ASN A 279 -12.38 3.14 31.84
N VAL A 280 -12.27 1.91 31.35
CA VAL A 280 -13.38 0.96 31.31
C VAL A 280 -12.87 -0.47 31.45
N TRP A 281 -13.23 -1.10 32.57
CA TRP A 281 -13.19 -2.55 32.73
C TRP A 281 -14.16 -3.19 31.72
N GLN A 282 -13.63 -3.99 30.79
CA GLN A 282 -14.42 -4.60 29.72
C GLN A 282 -15.19 -5.86 30.13
N ASN A 283 -16.21 -6.19 29.34
CA ASN A 283 -16.82 -7.51 29.37
C ASN A 283 -15.90 -8.51 28.63
N TYR A 284 -15.34 -9.48 29.35
CA TYR A 284 -14.44 -10.50 28.81
C TYR A 284 -15.13 -11.81 28.39
N ALA A 285 -16.46 -11.90 28.48
CA ALA A 285 -17.24 -13.06 28.05
C ALA A 285 -18.01 -12.82 26.73
N GLY A 286 -17.73 -11.72 26.03
CA GLY A 286 -18.38 -11.35 24.77
C GLY A 286 -17.95 -12.19 23.57
N GLU A 287 -18.54 -11.90 22.40
CA GLU A 287 -18.17 -12.50 21.11
C GLU A 287 -16.71 -12.23 20.72
N ASP A 288 -16.08 -11.25 21.35
CA ASP A 288 -14.70 -10.80 21.16
C ASP A 288 -13.79 -11.18 22.35
N ALA A 289 -14.02 -12.30 23.02
CA ALA A 289 -13.02 -12.87 23.93
C ALA A 289 -11.84 -13.48 23.12
N ASP A 290 -10.59 -13.24 23.55
CA ASP A 290 -9.38 -13.65 22.81
C ASP A 290 -8.58 -14.78 23.49
N ASN A 291 -9.06 -15.35 24.59
CA ASN A 291 -8.30 -16.32 25.36
C ASN A 291 -9.07 -17.60 25.73
N ASP A 292 -8.32 -18.69 25.87
CA ASP A 292 -8.76 -19.96 26.47
C ASP A 292 -8.87 -19.86 28.01
N THR A 293 -8.80 -18.64 28.57
CA THR A 293 -8.85 -18.43 30.02
C THR A 293 -10.30 -18.55 30.48
N PRO A 294 -10.59 -19.24 31.60
CA PRO A 294 -11.97 -19.40 32.04
C PRO A 294 -12.64 -18.04 32.25
N ILE A 295 -13.83 -17.87 31.67
CA ILE A 295 -14.66 -16.64 31.73
C ILE A 295 -14.78 -16.08 33.17
N VAL A 296 -14.81 -16.96 34.17
CA VAL A 296 -14.91 -16.61 35.60
C VAL A 296 -13.70 -15.78 36.10
N VAL A 297 -12.51 -15.98 35.51
CA VAL A 297 -11.30 -15.24 35.90
C VAL A 297 -11.34 -13.79 35.39
N GLY A 298 -12.10 -13.52 34.33
CA GLY A 298 -12.33 -12.18 33.77
C GLY A 298 -13.58 -11.48 34.32
N GLY A 299 -14.18 -11.97 35.40
CA GLY A 299 -15.39 -11.38 35.98
C GLY A 299 -16.68 -12.04 35.53
N GLY A 300 -16.81 -12.44 34.27
CA GLY A 300 -18.02 -13.08 33.70
C GLY A 300 -18.64 -12.27 32.55
N GLY A 301 -19.95 -12.42 32.30
CA GLY A 301 -20.60 -11.88 31.09
C GLY A 301 -21.90 -11.11 31.30
N GLU A 302 -22.47 -11.17 32.51
CA GLU A 302 -23.68 -10.42 32.88
C GLU A 302 -23.34 -9.14 33.65
N PRO A 303 -24.20 -8.11 33.66
CA PRO A 303 -23.93 -6.91 34.44
C PRO A 303 -23.82 -7.25 35.93
N GLY A 304 -22.71 -6.85 36.57
CA GLY A 304 -22.35 -7.25 37.93
C GLY A 304 -21.22 -8.30 37.98
N ASP A 305 -21.04 -9.08 36.91
CA ASP A 305 -19.84 -9.90 36.69
C ASP A 305 -18.64 -9.00 36.34
N TYR A 306 -18.87 -8.08 35.41
CA TYR A 306 -18.06 -6.87 35.21
C TYR A 306 -18.80 -5.67 35.85
N PRO A 307 -18.11 -4.54 36.13
CA PRO A 307 -18.73 -3.39 36.79
C PRO A 307 -19.95 -2.84 36.01
N SER A 308 -21.16 -3.14 36.48
CA SER A 308 -22.40 -2.71 35.83
C SER A 308 -22.50 -1.19 35.81
N GLY A 309 -22.75 -0.62 34.63
CA GLY A 309 -22.81 0.81 34.38
C GLY A 309 -21.51 1.43 33.87
N GLY A 310 -20.38 0.71 33.92
CA GLY A 310 -19.16 1.11 33.22
C GLY A 310 -19.39 1.28 31.72
N ALA A 311 -18.56 2.08 31.04
CA ALA A 311 -18.78 2.50 29.66
C ALA A 311 -18.44 1.43 28.59
N THR A 312 -18.87 0.19 28.84
CA THR A 312 -18.72 -0.95 27.93
C THR A 312 -19.44 -0.70 26.61
N THR A 313 -19.10 -1.47 25.58
CA THR A 313 -19.55 -1.23 24.19
C THR A 313 -21.08 -1.28 24.01
N ASN A 314 -21.79 -1.94 24.92
CA ASN A 314 -23.25 -2.02 24.94
C ASN A 314 -23.94 -0.83 25.60
N VAL A 315 -23.20 0.09 26.24
CA VAL A 315 -23.70 1.36 26.80
C VAL A 315 -22.80 2.57 26.47
N LEU A 316 -21.80 2.39 25.59
CA LEU A 316 -20.83 3.43 25.21
C LEU A 316 -21.50 4.72 24.68
N ASP A 317 -22.54 4.61 23.86
CA ASP A 317 -23.27 5.79 23.35
C ASP A 317 -23.90 6.64 24.47
N ILE A 318 -24.26 6.03 25.60
CA ILE A 318 -24.81 6.73 26.77
C ILE A 318 -23.71 7.61 27.37
N TRP A 319 -22.52 7.05 27.57
CA TRP A 319 -21.37 7.78 28.10
C TRP A 319 -20.92 8.90 27.16
N LEU A 320 -20.81 8.62 25.86
CA LEU A 320 -20.46 9.64 24.86
C LEU A 320 -21.48 10.79 24.81
N ARG A 321 -22.74 10.55 25.21
CA ARG A 321 -23.80 11.56 25.21
C ARG A 321 -23.88 12.34 26.53
N TYR A 322 -23.79 11.64 27.66
CA TYR A 322 -24.11 12.19 28.99
C TYR A 322 -22.86 12.53 29.83
N ALA A 323 -21.66 12.28 29.30
CA ALA A 323 -20.40 12.77 29.86
C ALA A 323 -19.62 13.70 28.90
N PRO A 324 -20.22 14.82 28.43
CA PRO A 324 -19.60 15.72 27.45
C PRO A 324 -18.33 16.44 27.92
N ASP A 325 -18.08 16.51 29.23
CA ASP A 325 -16.87 17.09 29.79
C ASP A 325 -15.67 16.12 29.77
N LEU A 326 -15.88 14.85 29.37
CA LEU A 326 -14.80 13.94 28.99
C LEU A 326 -14.48 14.09 27.49
N GLU A 327 -13.19 14.08 27.14
CA GLU A 327 -12.73 14.17 25.75
C GLU A 327 -12.96 12.88 24.94
N PHE A 328 -12.94 11.74 25.64
CA PHE A 328 -13.14 10.40 25.11
C PHE A 328 -13.32 9.37 26.24
N ILE A 329 -13.73 8.16 25.85
CA ILE A 329 -13.85 6.98 26.72
C ILE A 329 -12.80 5.94 26.30
N ALA A 330 -12.07 5.38 27.25
CA ALA A 330 -10.88 4.56 27.00
C ALA A 330 -11.07 3.10 27.46
N PRO A 331 -10.78 2.09 26.62
CA PRO A 331 -10.90 0.69 27.03
C PRO A 331 -9.63 0.11 27.68
N ASP A 332 -9.81 -0.69 28.73
CA ASP A 332 -8.75 -1.51 29.33
C ASP A 332 -8.71 -2.91 28.71
N ILE A 333 -7.71 -3.15 27.85
CA ILE A 333 -7.69 -4.30 26.93
C ILE A 333 -6.73 -5.39 27.43
N TYR A 334 -7.26 -6.33 28.20
CA TYR A 334 -6.51 -7.47 28.70
C TYR A 334 -6.84 -8.79 28.01
N LEU A 335 -8.13 -9.09 27.82
CA LEU A 335 -8.61 -10.41 27.41
C LEU A 335 -9.54 -10.39 26.19
N ASN A 336 -9.83 -9.21 25.64
CA ASN A 336 -10.63 -9.08 24.41
C ASN A 336 -9.75 -9.19 23.16
N GLU A 337 -10.38 -9.55 22.03
CA GLU A 337 -9.73 -9.55 20.73
C GLU A 337 -9.41 -8.11 20.37
N TYR A 338 -8.11 -7.85 20.32
CA TYR A 338 -7.58 -6.50 20.40
C TYR A 338 -8.05 -5.62 19.23
N THR A 339 -8.12 -6.17 18.02
CA THR A 339 -8.51 -5.44 16.80
C THR A 339 -9.98 -5.06 16.83
N SER A 340 -10.84 -6.01 17.19
CA SER A 340 -12.28 -5.85 17.36
C SER A 340 -12.57 -4.76 18.38
N LEU A 341 -11.95 -4.83 19.57
CA LEU A 341 -12.21 -3.88 20.63
C LEU A 341 -11.71 -2.47 20.26
N CYS A 342 -10.53 -2.35 19.66
CA CYS A 342 -10.06 -1.07 19.10
C CYS A 342 -11.08 -0.48 18.11
N SER A 343 -11.66 -1.30 17.23
CA SER A 343 -12.69 -0.84 16.29
C SER A 343 -13.97 -0.38 16.99
N LYS A 344 -14.42 -1.10 18.03
CA LYS A 344 -15.63 -0.73 18.79
C LYS A 344 -15.45 0.61 19.51
N TYR A 345 -14.28 0.87 20.09
CA TYR A 345 -13.99 2.15 20.77
C TYR A 345 -13.61 3.30 19.83
N ARG A 346 -13.46 3.06 18.51
CA ARG A 346 -13.42 4.13 17.49
C ARG A 346 -14.81 4.56 17.02
N HIS A 347 -15.88 3.95 17.54
CA HIS A 347 -17.26 4.33 17.28
C HIS A 347 -17.47 5.83 17.51
N ARG A 348 -18.25 6.47 16.61
CA ARG A 348 -18.51 7.93 16.62
C ARG A 348 -17.25 8.79 16.71
N ASN A 349 -16.14 8.34 16.13
CA ASN A 349 -14.84 9.01 16.17
C ASN A 349 -14.29 9.20 17.59
N ASN A 350 -14.77 8.42 18.58
CA ASN A 350 -14.20 8.42 19.91
C ASN A 350 -12.69 8.16 19.81
N THR A 351 -11.92 8.95 20.56
CA THR A 351 -10.45 8.91 20.46
C THR A 351 -9.98 7.62 21.10
N LEU A 352 -9.17 6.84 20.38
CA LEU A 352 -8.66 5.60 20.92
C LEU A 352 -7.44 5.89 21.80
N PHE A 353 -7.54 5.44 23.03
CA PHE A 353 -6.52 5.53 24.07
C PHE A 353 -6.68 4.27 24.92
N ILE A 354 -5.62 3.49 25.10
CA ILE A 354 -5.64 2.21 25.81
C ILE A 354 -4.75 2.38 27.05
N PRO A 355 -5.33 2.80 28.21
CA PRO A 355 -4.57 3.10 29.42
C PRO A 355 -3.93 1.84 29.99
N GLU A 356 -4.69 0.75 29.94
CA GLU A 356 -4.30 -0.54 30.48
C GLU A 356 -4.34 -1.64 29.42
N GLN A 357 -3.26 -2.42 29.36
CA GLN A 357 -3.18 -3.68 28.65
C GLN A 357 -2.08 -4.57 29.25
N ARG A 358 -1.92 -5.77 28.69
CA ARG A 358 -0.84 -6.69 29.05
C ARG A 358 0.54 -6.08 28.82
N ARG A 359 1.48 -6.40 29.71
CA ARG A 359 2.88 -5.93 29.73
C ARG A 359 3.90 -6.92 29.17
N ASP A 360 3.43 -7.99 28.52
CA ASP A 360 4.25 -9.07 28.00
C ASP A 360 4.42 -8.98 26.46
N GLU A 361 5.10 -9.97 25.88
CA GLU A 361 5.33 -10.09 24.43
C GLU A 361 4.03 -10.04 23.61
N TYR A 362 2.96 -10.63 24.15
CA TYR A 362 1.65 -10.58 23.53
C TYR A 362 1.13 -9.12 23.50
N GLY A 363 1.21 -8.40 24.62
CA GLY A 363 0.76 -7.01 24.74
C GLY A 363 1.56 -6.02 23.89
N VAL A 364 2.89 -6.12 23.88
CA VAL A 364 3.74 -5.17 23.12
C VAL A 364 3.49 -5.26 21.61
N CYS A 365 3.21 -6.46 21.09
CA CYS A 365 3.01 -6.64 19.66
C CYS A 365 1.75 -5.91 19.16
N ARG A 366 0.72 -5.80 20.01
CA ARG A 366 -0.59 -5.21 19.71
C ARG A 366 -0.58 -3.68 19.66
N ILE A 367 0.40 -3.01 20.27
CA ILE A 367 0.51 -1.54 20.18
C ILE A 367 0.64 -1.08 18.72
N TRP A 368 1.25 -1.89 17.86
CA TRP A 368 1.38 -1.58 16.44
C TRP A 368 0.03 -1.51 15.74
N ILE A 369 -0.91 -2.41 16.10
CA ILE A 369 -2.29 -2.36 15.62
C ILE A 369 -2.97 -1.07 16.10
N ALA A 370 -2.83 -0.73 17.39
CA ALA A 370 -3.41 0.48 17.96
C ALA A 370 -2.92 1.75 17.25
N TYR A 371 -1.61 1.96 17.14
CA TYR A 371 -1.04 3.14 16.49
C TYR A 371 -1.25 3.14 14.97
N GLY A 372 -0.93 2.02 14.31
CA GLY A 372 -0.84 1.92 12.85
C GLY A 372 -2.19 1.79 12.16
N THR A 373 -3.16 1.08 12.76
CA THR A 373 -4.48 0.82 12.14
C THR A 373 -5.56 1.73 12.69
N PHE A 374 -5.55 2.02 13.99
CA PHE A 374 -6.62 2.78 14.66
C PHE A 374 -6.23 4.17 15.13
N GLN A 375 -4.99 4.61 14.86
CA GLN A 375 -4.49 5.95 15.18
C GLN A 375 -4.63 6.27 16.67
N ALA A 376 -4.37 5.29 17.54
CA ALA A 376 -4.42 5.47 18.99
C ALA A 376 -3.48 6.59 19.44
N LEU A 377 -3.91 7.36 20.44
CA LEU A 377 -3.06 8.35 21.10
C LEU A 377 -1.97 7.68 21.95
N LEU A 378 -2.31 6.54 22.56
CA LEU A 378 -1.48 5.78 23.48
C LEU A 378 -2.00 4.35 23.58
N ALA A 379 -1.08 3.41 23.75
CA ALA A 379 -1.34 2.04 24.22
C ALA A 379 -0.31 1.69 25.29
N SER A 380 -0.78 1.51 26.53
CA SER A 380 0.04 1.50 27.73
C SER A 380 -0.08 0.18 28.49
N PRO A 381 1.04 -0.54 28.71
CA PRO A 381 1.03 -1.70 29.58
C PRO A 381 0.89 -1.31 31.06
N PHE A 382 0.05 -2.04 31.79
CA PHE A 382 -0.11 -1.88 33.23
C PHE A 382 1.03 -2.55 34.02
N GLY A 383 1.52 -1.89 35.08
CA GLY A 383 2.57 -2.38 35.97
C GLY A 383 3.95 -2.45 35.31
N ILE A 384 4.25 -1.52 34.39
CA ILE A 384 5.51 -1.50 33.62
C ILE A 384 6.74 -1.28 34.52
N ASP A 385 6.57 -0.59 35.64
CA ASP A 385 7.59 -0.26 36.65
C ASP A 385 8.15 -1.47 37.40
N THR A 386 7.54 -2.64 37.23
CA THR A 386 8.02 -3.90 37.81
C THR A 386 8.82 -4.75 36.83
N LEU A 387 9.21 -4.20 35.66
CA LEU A 387 10.10 -4.82 34.68
C LEU A 387 11.45 -4.10 34.62
N GLU A 388 12.52 -4.86 34.44
CA GLU A 388 13.85 -4.29 34.14
C GLU A 388 14.00 -4.03 32.63
N PRO A 389 14.64 -2.92 32.21
CA PRO A 389 14.72 -2.51 30.81
C PRO A 389 15.23 -3.59 29.84
N GLU A 390 16.18 -4.43 30.28
CA GLU A 390 16.80 -5.47 29.45
C GLU A 390 15.83 -6.61 29.10
N SER A 391 14.89 -6.89 30.00
CA SER A 391 13.88 -7.94 29.85
C SER A 391 12.52 -7.40 29.41
N ASN A 392 12.37 -6.08 29.39
CA ASN A 392 11.10 -5.44 29.08
C ASN A 392 10.84 -5.48 27.57
N PRO A 393 9.78 -6.18 27.11
CA PRO A 393 9.51 -6.33 25.68
C PRO A 393 9.22 -4.98 24.99
N PHE A 394 8.78 -3.95 25.74
CA PHE A 394 8.49 -2.62 25.22
C PHE A 394 9.75 -1.83 24.84
N THR A 395 10.91 -2.11 25.44
CA THR A 395 12.15 -1.34 25.24
C THR A 395 12.50 -1.19 23.75
N LYS A 396 12.50 -2.31 23.01
CA LYS A 396 12.85 -2.33 21.58
C LYS A 396 11.76 -1.66 20.73
N HIS A 397 10.50 -1.89 21.05
CA HIS A 397 9.36 -1.38 20.29
C HIS A 397 9.22 0.13 20.43
N TYR A 398 9.28 0.65 21.66
CA TYR A 398 9.27 2.08 21.92
C TYR A 398 10.53 2.78 21.42
N GLY A 399 11.69 2.11 21.45
CA GLY A 399 12.91 2.63 20.80
C GLY A 399 12.72 2.90 19.30
N LEU A 400 12.05 1.99 18.58
CA LEU A 400 11.74 2.21 17.16
C LEU A 400 10.65 3.28 16.97
N LEU A 401 9.54 3.19 17.71
CA LEU A 401 8.43 4.16 17.63
C LEU A 401 8.86 5.59 17.96
N SER A 402 9.77 5.76 18.93
CA SER A 402 10.36 7.05 19.27
C SER A 402 11.05 7.67 18.04
N GLN A 403 11.94 6.90 17.40
CA GLN A 403 12.68 7.35 16.20
C GLN A 403 11.76 7.77 15.06
N VAL A 404 10.64 7.05 14.84
CA VAL A 404 9.70 7.30 13.73
C VAL A 404 8.48 8.14 14.14
N SER A 405 8.49 8.75 15.32
CA SER A 405 7.32 9.41 15.93
C SER A 405 6.62 10.41 15.00
N GLN A 406 7.37 11.30 14.34
CA GLN A 406 6.78 12.28 13.41
C GLN A 406 6.16 11.63 12.16
N ILE A 407 6.71 10.52 11.70
CA ILE A 407 6.15 9.76 10.57
C ILE A 407 4.83 9.09 10.98
N VAL A 408 4.78 8.53 12.20
CA VAL A 408 3.55 7.94 12.76
C VAL A 408 2.49 9.03 12.95
N LEU A 409 2.86 10.19 13.51
CA LEU A 409 1.96 11.34 13.66
C LEU A 409 1.45 11.85 12.29
N GLU A 410 2.27 11.87 11.25
CA GLU A 410 1.84 12.22 9.89
C GLU A 410 0.82 11.19 9.35
N ALA A 411 1.09 9.90 9.53
CA ALA A 411 0.19 8.82 9.10
C ALA A 411 -1.15 8.87 9.85
N GLN A 412 -1.14 9.17 11.16
CA GLN A 412 -2.35 9.31 11.96
C GLN A 412 -3.30 10.38 11.40
N ARG A 413 -2.77 11.51 10.91
CA ARG A 413 -3.59 12.57 10.28
C ARG A 413 -4.25 12.15 8.97
N ASN A 414 -3.82 11.03 8.39
CA ASN A 414 -4.33 10.47 7.15
C ASN A 414 -4.89 9.05 7.39
N PRO A 415 -6.06 8.91 8.03
CA PRO A 415 -6.69 7.61 8.30
C PRO A 415 -6.76 6.74 7.04
N GLY A 416 -6.36 5.47 7.17
CA GLY A 416 -6.26 4.53 6.05
C GLY A 416 -4.97 4.64 5.22
N SER A 417 -4.07 5.58 5.54
CA SER A 417 -2.72 5.63 4.94
C SER A 417 -1.75 4.61 5.55
N SER A 418 -2.09 4.01 6.69
CA SER A 418 -1.27 3.02 7.36
C SER A 418 -2.08 1.80 7.81
N VAL A 419 -1.39 0.67 7.97
CA VAL A 419 -1.90 -0.51 8.65
C VAL A 419 -0.83 -1.03 9.60
N GLY A 420 -1.19 -1.16 10.87
CA GLY A 420 -0.38 -1.82 11.89
C GLY A 420 -0.79 -3.28 12.05
N PHE A 421 0.16 -4.12 12.40
CA PHE A 421 -0.07 -5.56 12.48
C PHE A 421 0.82 -6.24 13.51
N CYS A 422 0.37 -7.43 13.92
CA CYS A 422 1.07 -8.34 14.79
C CYS A 422 0.94 -9.77 14.25
N PHE A 423 2.02 -10.53 14.37
CA PHE A 423 2.12 -11.94 14.06
C PHE A 423 2.73 -12.62 15.31
N ASP A 424 1.87 -13.24 16.13
CA ASP A 424 2.24 -13.85 17.43
C ASP A 424 3.27 -14.98 17.31
N GLU A 425 3.78 -15.52 18.41
CA GLU A 425 4.67 -16.68 18.31
C GLU A 425 3.91 -17.91 17.75
N ILE A 426 4.56 -18.68 16.87
CA ILE A 426 3.96 -19.90 16.32
C ILE A 426 3.99 -20.99 17.39
N SER A 427 2.82 -21.41 17.88
CA SER A 427 2.66 -22.43 18.92
C SER A 427 2.61 -23.88 18.40
N GLY A 428 2.45 -24.10 17.09
CA GLY A 428 2.38 -25.44 16.47
C GLY A 428 3.29 -25.62 15.25
N ASP A 429 3.12 -26.73 14.52
CA ASP A 429 3.97 -27.06 13.35
C ASP A 429 3.68 -26.21 12.11
N LYS A 430 2.55 -25.49 12.11
CA LYS A 430 2.11 -24.66 10.98
C LYS A 430 1.86 -23.25 11.45
N ASP A 431 2.24 -22.28 10.63
CA ASP A 431 1.87 -20.89 10.83
C ASP A 431 0.36 -20.71 10.65
N PRO A 432 -0.40 -20.33 11.70
CA PRO A 432 -1.83 -20.09 11.60
C PRO A 432 -2.15 -18.71 11.02
N SER A 433 -1.15 -17.86 10.81
CA SER A 433 -1.33 -16.45 10.46
C SER A 433 -1.92 -16.32 9.06
N LYS A 434 -2.96 -15.49 8.95
CA LYS A 434 -3.56 -15.15 7.67
C LYS A 434 -2.83 -13.94 7.08
N PRO A 435 -2.56 -13.92 5.76
CA PRO A 435 -2.06 -12.73 5.10
C PRO A 435 -3.00 -11.54 5.30
N ILE A 436 -2.45 -10.40 5.71
CA ILE A 436 -3.19 -9.15 5.87
C ILE A 436 -3.20 -8.47 4.50
N LYS A 437 -4.40 -8.23 3.96
CA LYS A 437 -4.58 -7.60 2.65
C LYS A 437 -5.18 -6.23 2.83
N GLN A 438 -4.43 -5.20 2.46
CA GLN A 438 -4.86 -3.81 2.57
C GLN A 438 -4.72 -3.10 1.23
N ARG A 439 -5.74 -2.34 0.86
CA ARG A 439 -5.69 -1.50 -0.33
C ARG A 439 -5.26 -0.09 0.03
N PHE A 440 -4.29 0.44 -0.72
CA PHE A 440 -3.78 1.79 -0.62
C PHE A 440 -3.83 2.46 -2.00
N GLY A 441 -4.89 3.24 -2.24
CA GLY A 441 -5.17 3.83 -3.55
C GLY A 441 -5.27 2.77 -4.66
N ASP A 442 -4.33 2.80 -5.59
CA ASP A 442 -4.25 1.90 -6.76
C ASP A 442 -3.44 0.61 -6.50
N TRP A 443 -3.16 0.28 -5.24
CA TRP A 443 -2.32 -0.85 -4.86
C TRP A 443 -3.01 -1.73 -3.83
N ASP A 444 -3.13 -3.02 -4.15
CA ASP A 444 -3.45 -4.04 -3.17
C ASP A 444 -2.11 -4.56 -2.60
N ILE A 445 -1.89 -4.35 -1.30
CA ILE A 445 -0.70 -4.81 -0.58
C ILE A 445 -1.08 -6.02 0.27
N THR A 446 -0.24 -7.06 0.21
CA THR A 446 -0.34 -8.25 1.07
C THR A 446 0.85 -8.26 2.01
N ILE A 447 0.58 -8.34 3.31
CA ILE A 447 1.56 -8.40 4.40
C ILE A 447 1.49 -9.80 5.01
N GLU A 448 2.64 -10.45 5.11
CA GLU A 448 2.78 -11.82 5.58
C GLU A 448 3.98 -11.91 6.52
N ARG A 449 4.07 -13.00 7.30
CA ARG A 449 5.32 -13.30 8.01
C ARG A 449 6.48 -13.37 7.02
N SER A 450 7.63 -12.88 7.45
CA SER A 450 8.83 -12.97 6.63
C SER A 450 9.20 -14.43 6.40
N PHE A 451 9.57 -14.76 5.16
CA PHE A 451 10.21 -16.03 4.88
C PHE A 451 11.51 -16.18 5.68
N VAL A 452 11.70 -17.36 6.28
CA VAL A 452 12.96 -17.88 6.82
C VAL A 452 13.06 -19.37 6.49
N PHE A 453 14.23 -19.99 6.65
CA PHE A 453 14.41 -21.42 6.35
C PHE A 453 13.99 -22.33 7.51
N GLY A 454 14.14 -21.86 8.76
CA GLY A 454 13.67 -22.52 9.96
C GLY A 454 12.28 -22.05 10.40
N LYS A 455 12.10 -21.84 11.70
CA LYS A 455 10.84 -21.35 12.29
C LYS A 455 10.77 -19.82 12.20
N PRO A 456 9.75 -19.24 11.52
CA PRO A 456 9.53 -17.80 11.57
C PRO A 456 9.31 -17.31 13.01
N GLY A 457 9.96 -16.21 13.36
CA GLY A 457 9.76 -15.54 14.64
C GLY A 457 8.44 -14.76 14.70
N THR A 458 8.26 -14.03 15.80
CA THR A 458 7.21 -13.02 15.92
C THR A 458 7.42 -11.91 14.89
N GLY A 459 6.33 -11.34 14.39
CA GLY A 459 6.38 -10.22 13.46
C GLY A 459 5.52 -9.07 13.97
N SER A 460 6.02 -7.85 13.90
CA SER A 460 5.25 -6.68 14.34
C SER A 460 5.74 -5.43 13.64
N GLY A 461 4.82 -4.51 13.37
CA GLY A 461 5.17 -3.31 12.63
C GLY A 461 3.99 -2.60 12.02
N MET A 462 4.30 -1.65 11.14
CA MET A 462 3.31 -0.98 10.31
C MET A 462 3.82 -0.72 8.89
N VAL A 463 2.89 -0.71 7.95
CA VAL A 463 3.13 -0.28 6.56
C VAL A 463 2.42 1.04 6.34
N ILE A 464 3.13 2.05 5.84
CA ILE A 464 2.61 3.40 5.57
C ILE A 464 2.71 3.70 4.07
N HIS A 465 1.61 4.11 3.47
CA HIS A 465 1.55 4.55 2.07
C HIS A 465 2.06 5.99 1.92
N ARG A 466 3.15 6.17 1.18
CA ARG A 466 3.79 7.49 0.92
C ARG A 466 3.36 8.08 -0.44
N GLY A 467 2.20 7.67 -0.92
CA GLY A 467 1.63 8.04 -2.21
C GLY A 467 2.21 7.25 -3.39
N GLY A 468 1.40 7.14 -4.45
CA GLY A 468 1.77 6.38 -5.65
C GLY A 468 2.06 4.91 -5.31
N ALA A 469 3.24 4.44 -5.69
CA ALA A 469 3.70 3.06 -5.50
C ALA A 469 4.72 2.91 -4.34
N ARG A 470 4.81 3.92 -3.45
CA ARG A 470 5.83 3.99 -2.39
C ARG A 470 5.23 3.61 -1.04
N PHE A 471 5.91 2.74 -0.33
CA PHE A 471 5.49 2.20 0.96
C PHE A 471 6.66 2.21 1.93
N LEU A 472 6.46 2.81 3.10
CA LEU A 472 7.40 2.73 4.20
C LEU A 472 7.03 1.52 5.07
N LEU A 473 8.03 0.71 5.40
CA LEU A 473 7.95 -0.50 6.19
C LEU A 473 8.66 -0.23 7.50
N ILE A 474 7.96 -0.36 8.61
CA ILE A 474 8.51 -0.14 9.95
C ILE A 474 8.26 -1.41 10.76
N GLY A 475 9.29 -1.95 11.39
CA GLY A 475 9.22 -3.16 12.21
C GLY A 475 10.02 -4.33 11.64
N TRP A 476 9.64 -5.56 12.01
CA TRP A 476 10.37 -6.78 11.68
C TRP A 476 9.49 -8.03 11.69
N GLY A 477 10.03 -9.15 11.22
CA GLY A 477 9.35 -10.44 11.12
C GLY A 477 8.27 -10.53 10.04
N PHE A 478 8.27 -9.61 9.06
CA PHE A 478 7.26 -9.57 8.00
C PHE A 478 7.85 -9.35 6.60
N GLN A 479 7.04 -9.56 5.58
CA GLN A 479 7.35 -9.20 4.21
C GLN A 479 6.10 -8.61 3.55
N ILE A 480 6.31 -7.83 2.49
CA ILE A 480 5.21 -7.32 1.66
C ILE A 480 5.34 -7.71 0.20
N THR A 481 4.18 -7.94 -0.42
CA THR A 481 4.01 -7.97 -1.87
C THR A 481 2.93 -6.98 -2.27
N GLY A 482 3.00 -6.46 -3.49
CA GLY A 482 2.05 -5.49 -4.00
C GLY A 482 1.50 -5.91 -5.34
N ARG A 483 0.29 -5.48 -5.65
CA ARG A 483 -0.32 -5.59 -6.97
C ARG A 483 -0.99 -4.27 -7.35
N SER A 484 -0.67 -3.77 -8.54
CA SER A 484 -1.38 -2.60 -9.07
C SER A 484 -2.78 -2.99 -9.53
N THR A 485 -3.75 -2.15 -9.22
CA THR A 485 -5.15 -2.35 -9.60
C THR A 485 -5.52 -1.61 -10.88
N LYS A 486 -4.61 -0.81 -11.45
CA LYS A 486 -4.81 -0.13 -12.74
C LYS A 486 -4.96 -1.11 -13.89
N ALA A 487 -6.01 -0.91 -14.69
CA ALA A 487 -6.27 -1.70 -15.88
C ALA A 487 -5.09 -1.67 -16.87
N GLY A 488 -4.81 -2.80 -17.52
CA GLY A 488 -3.74 -2.92 -18.52
C GLY A 488 -2.32 -3.07 -17.96
N LYS A 489 -2.11 -2.93 -16.64
CA LYS A 489 -0.83 -3.23 -15.99
C LYS A 489 -0.79 -4.71 -15.60
N LYS A 490 -0.08 -5.53 -16.40
CA LYS A 490 -0.02 -7.00 -16.23
C LYS A 490 1.11 -7.49 -15.29
N PHE A 491 2.12 -6.66 -15.05
CA PHE A 491 3.25 -7.00 -14.18
C PHE A 491 3.69 -5.78 -13.38
N ASN A 492 3.82 -5.97 -12.07
CA ASN A 492 4.45 -5.03 -11.17
C ASN A 492 5.42 -5.80 -10.26
N GLY A 493 6.61 -5.25 -10.07
CA GLY A 493 7.65 -5.82 -9.22
C GLY A 493 8.31 -4.71 -8.39
N ILE A 494 9.27 -5.08 -7.55
CA ILE A 494 10.04 -4.11 -6.78
C ILE A 494 10.92 -3.30 -7.74
N LEU A 495 10.70 -1.99 -7.79
CA LEU A 495 11.56 -1.05 -8.49
C LEU A 495 12.78 -0.70 -7.64
N LYS A 496 12.55 -0.52 -6.34
CA LYS A 496 13.57 -0.14 -5.36
C LYS A 496 13.13 -0.60 -3.98
N ASN A 497 14.04 -1.20 -3.22
CA ASN A 497 13.84 -1.44 -1.79
C ASN A 497 15.06 -0.87 -1.07
N GLU A 498 14.87 0.03 -0.11
CA GLU A 498 15.95 0.75 0.54
C GLU A 498 15.79 0.71 2.04
N GLU A 499 16.82 0.26 2.75
CA GLU A 499 16.90 0.47 4.18
C GLU A 499 17.12 1.96 4.45
N LYS A 500 16.33 2.52 5.37
CA LYS A 500 16.35 3.94 5.71
C LYS A 500 16.82 4.13 7.15
N VAL A 501 17.40 5.29 7.41
CA VAL A 501 17.69 5.76 8.77
C VAL A 501 17.00 7.10 8.97
N VAL A 502 16.50 7.36 10.17
CA VAL A 502 16.00 8.68 10.55
C VAL A 502 17.20 9.61 10.66
N GLU A 503 17.26 10.60 9.77
CA GLU A 503 18.29 11.63 9.76
C GLU A 503 17.94 12.76 10.73
N ASP A 504 16.65 13.08 10.82
CA ASP A 504 16.11 14.08 11.74
C ASP A 504 14.75 13.61 12.27
N GLN A 505 14.69 13.31 13.57
CA GLN A 505 13.51 12.84 14.26
C GLN A 505 12.43 13.91 14.37
N ALA A 506 12.78 15.19 14.46
CA ALA A 506 11.84 16.30 14.62
C ALA A 506 11.05 16.60 13.33
N THR A 507 11.64 16.28 12.17
CA THR A 507 10.97 16.42 10.86
C THR A 507 10.51 15.09 10.28
N GLY A 508 10.96 13.96 10.83
CA GLY A 508 10.74 12.63 10.26
C GLY A 508 11.52 12.39 8.96
N THR A 509 12.58 13.17 8.71
CA THR A 509 13.38 13.08 7.48
C THR A 509 14.19 11.78 7.46
N LEU A 510 14.13 11.06 6.33
CA LEU A 510 14.79 9.78 6.14
C LEU A 510 15.94 9.87 5.13
N ARG A 511 17.08 9.27 5.47
CA ARG A 511 18.21 9.05 4.55
C ARG A 511 18.28 7.58 4.15
N THR A 512 18.64 7.29 2.89
CA THR A 512 18.99 5.92 2.48
C THR A 512 20.30 5.49 3.15
N LEU A 513 20.25 4.37 3.87
CA LEU A 513 21.44 3.71 4.41
C LEU A 513 22.05 2.77 3.38
N ARG A 514 21.25 1.88 2.79
CA ARG A 514 21.65 0.96 1.72
C ARG A 514 20.45 0.52 0.88
N THR A 515 20.73 -0.02 -0.30
CA THR A 515 19.73 -0.65 -1.17
C THR A 515 19.68 -2.14 -0.91
N LEU A 516 18.48 -2.69 -0.78
CA LEU A 516 18.19 -4.12 -0.65
C LEU A 516 17.80 -4.66 -2.03
N GLY A 517 18.47 -5.71 -2.49
CA GLY A 517 18.27 -6.32 -3.81
C GLY A 517 18.40 -7.84 -3.71
N GLY A 518 18.66 -8.52 -4.83
CA GLY A 518 19.04 -9.94 -4.84
C GLY A 518 18.24 -10.81 -3.85
N ASP A 519 18.96 -11.51 -2.97
CA ASP A 519 18.39 -12.40 -1.97
C ASP A 519 17.56 -11.68 -0.90
N GLU A 520 17.94 -10.46 -0.50
CA GLU A 520 17.20 -9.62 0.47
C GLU A 520 15.80 -9.23 -0.02
N THR A 521 15.52 -9.44 -1.31
CA THR A 521 14.19 -9.24 -1.92
C THR A 521 13.61 -10.52 -2.53
N ARG A 522 14.22 -11.68 -2.25
CA ARG A 522 13.96 -12.97 -2.93
C ARG A 522 13.94 -12.84 -4.45
N SER A 523 14.97 -12.24 -4.99
CA SER A 523 15.10 -11.90 -6.42
C SER A 523 13.95 -11.03 -6.94
N GLY A 524 13.53 -10.04 -6.14
CA GLY A 524 12.47 -9.08 -6.47
C GLY A 524 11.04 -9.58 -6.25
N ALA A 525 10.85 -10.73 -5.60
CA ALA A 525 9.53 -11.31 -5.34
C ALA A 525 8.79 -10.62 -4.17
N SER A 526 9.50 -10.23 -3.11
CA SER A 526 8.91 -9.57 -1.94
C SER A 526 9.89 -8.61 -1.28
N ALA A 527 9.38 -7.55 -0.66
CA ALA A 527 10.20 -6.66 0.17
C ALA A 527 10.20 -7.25 1.58
N MET A 528 11.35 -7.78 2.01
CA MET A 528 11.48 -8.53 3.26
C MET A 528 11.99 -7.64 4.40
N MET A 529 11.44 -7.88 5.59
CA MET A 529 11.85 -7.31 6.87
C MET A 529 11.95 -8.46 7.90
N PRO A 530 12.91 -9.39 7.76
CA PRO A 530 13.02 -10.53 8.69
C PRO A 530 13.41 -10.07 10.10
N ASN A 531 13.34 -10.99 11.07
CA ASN A 531 13.85 -10.76 12.42
C ASN A 531 15.37 -10.51 12.40
N GLU A 532 15.87 -9.89 13.47
CA GLU A 532 17.29 -9.56 13.64
C GLU A 532 18.18 -10.81 13.64
N ASP A 533 17.69 -11.89 14.22
CA ASP A 533 18.29 -13.23 14.17
C ASP A 533 17.29 -14.20 13.50
N PRO A 534 17.29 -14.29 12.16
CA PRO A 534 16.37 -15.17 11.44
C PRO A 534 16.81 -16.63 11.53
N ASP A 535 15.88 -17.53 11.84
CA ASP A 535 16.18 -18.96 11.93
C ASP A 535 16.46 -19.54 10.53
N TYR A 536 17.69 -20.04 10.33
CA TYR A 536 18.10 -20.67 9.09
C TYR A 536 17.76 -22.16 9.01
N GLY A 537 17.25 -22.80 10.07
CA GLY A 537 16.87 -24.22 10.03
C GLY A 537 18.01 -25.16 9.61
N GLY A 538 19.26 -24.77 9.88
CA GLY A 538 20.46 -25.48 9.43
C GLY A 538 20.92 -25.19 7.99
N PHE A 539 20.22 -24.30 7.26
CA PHE A 539 20.67 -23.85 5.95
C PHE A 539 21.94 -22.98 6.07
N PRO A 540 23.02 -23.28 5.33
CA PRO A 540 24.33 -22.69 5.62
C PRO A 540 24.56 -21.30 5.00
N ILE A 541 23.66 -20.81 4.14
CA ILE A 541 23.86 -19.54 3.41
C ILE A 541 22.97 -18.44 4.01
N ALA A 542 23.61 -17.36 4.45
CA ALA A 542 22.96 -16.24 5.12
C ALA A 542 22.25 -15.28 4.14
N ILE A 543 21.08 -15.68 3.62
CA ILE A 543 20.36 -14.91 2.58
C ILE A 543 19.15 -14.07 3.09
N THR A 544 18.63 -14.36 4.29
CA THR A 544 17.54 -13.58 4.92
C THR A 544 18.09 -12.44 5.76
N ILE A 545 18.65 -11.41 5.13
CA ILE A 545 19.36 -10.32 5.83
C ILE A 545 18.35 -9.26 6.32
N PRO A 546 18.32 -8.93 7.63
CA PRO A 546 17.38 -7.94 8.16
C PRO A 546 17.78 -6.50 7.83
N ALA A 547 16.78 -5.62 7.78
CA ALA A 547 16.97 -4.18 7.90
C ALA A 547 17.25 -3.86 9.38
N ARG A 548 18.51 -3.53 9.70
CA ARG A 548 18.98 -3.32 11.07
C ARG A 548 18.32 -2.13 11.75
N THR A 549 17.93 -1.13 10.95
CA THR A 549 17.20 0.05 11.41
C THR A 549 15.74 -0.24 11.73
N GLY A 550 15.19 -1.38 11.28
CA GLY A 550 13.75 -1.62 11.32
C GLY A 550 12.93 -0.72 10.39
N ILE A 551 13.56 0.02 9.47
CA ILE A 551 12.90 0.95 8.55
C ILE A 551 13.36 0.67 7.12
N ALA A 552 12.42 0.43 6.21
CA ALA A 552 12.70 0.34 4.78
C ALA A 552 11.65 1.07 3.94
N GLU A 553 12.04 1.62 2.79
CA GLU A 553 11.12 2.16 1.80
C GLU A 553 11.14 1.28 0.55
N ASN A 554 9.97 0.74 0.22
CA ASN A 554 9.78 -0.05 -0.98
C ASN A 554 8.97 0.74 -2.02
N VAL A 555 9.43 0.71 -3.26
CA VAL A 555 8.77 1.31 -4.41
C VAL A 555 8.47 0.21 -5.42
N PHE A 556 7.20 0.03 -5.78
CA PHE A 556 6.82 -0.86 -6.87
C PHE A 556 6.87 -0.15 -8.23
N GLY A 557 7.27 -0.88 -9.27
CA GLY A 557 7.40 -0.37 -10.64
C GLY A 557 6.55 -1.13 -11.65
N PHE A 558 6.26 -0.48 -12.78
CA PHE A 558 5.64 -1.09 -13.94
C PHE A 558 6.70 -1.49 -14.97
N PHE A 559 6.80 -2.77 -15.31
CA PHE A 559 7.73 -3.26 -16.34
C PHE A 559 7.56 -2.52 -17.69
N THR A 560 6.33 -2.09 -17.99
CA THR A 560 6.02 -1.37 -19.24
C THR A 560 6.84 -0.09 -19.42
N THR A 561 7.10 0.68 -18.36
CA THR A 561 7.77 1.99 -18.50
C THR A 561 9.24 1.82 -18.88
N VAL A 562 9.91 0.83 -18.29
CA VAL A 562 11.30 0.48 -18.64
C VAL A 562 11.37 -0.01 -20.08
N ALA A 563 10.46 -0.93 -20.48
CA ALA A 563 10.41 -1.44 -21.84
C ALA A 563 10.16 -0.33 -22.88
N PHE A 564 9.23 0.61 -22.62
CA PHE A 564 8.98 1.75 -23.52
C PHE A 564 10.17 2.71 -23.60
N THR A 565 10.84 3.00 -22.49
CA THR A 565 12.01 3.89 -22.47
C THR A 565 13.15 3.29 -23.28
N VAL A 566 13.48 2.01 -23.05
CA VAL A 566 14.50 1.29 -23.80
C VAL A 566 14.15 1.21 -25.29
N ALA A 567 12.90 0.88 -25.62
CA ALA A 567 12.42 0.86 -27.01
C ALA A 567 12.54 2.24 -27.69
N THR A 568 12.29 3.32 -26.96
CA THR A 568 12.40 4.70 -27.48
C THR A 568 13.86 5.08 -27.75
N VAL A 569 14.76 4.77 -26.81
CA VAL A 569 16.21 4.99 -27.01
C VAL A 569 16.70 4.20 -28.22
N ILE A 570 16.27 2.95 -28.36
CA ILE A 570 16.61 2.11 -29.52
C ILE A 570 16.09 2.73 -30.82
N ALA A 571 14.83 3.19 -30.86
CA ALA A 571 14.28 3.82 -32.06
C ALA A 571 15.05 5.09 -32.45
N LEU A 572 15.33 5.99 -31.49
CA LEU A 572 16.00 7.28 -31.76
C LEU A 572 17.46 7.12 -32.18
N SER A 573 18.17 6.14 -31.61
CA SER A 573 19.57 5.88 -31.95
C SER A 573 19.80 5.48 -33.42
N THR A 574 18.75 5.05 -34.14
CA THR A 574 18.85 4.81 -35.60
C THR A 574 19.07 6.08 -36.41
N LEU A 575 18.57 7.23 -35.93
CA LEU A 575 18.68 8.52 -36.61
C LEU A 575 20.11 9.06 -36.65
N ILE A 576 20.97 8.57 -35.75
CA ILE A 576 22.39 8.95 -35.67
C ILE A 576 23.31 7.88 -36.26
N SER A 577 22.77 6.76 -36.77
CA SER A 577 23.56 5.77 -37.50
C SER A 577 23.84 6.29 -38.92
N PRO A 578 25.10 6.48 -39.33
CA PRO A 578 25.42 6.92 -40.69
C PRO A 578 24.88 5.97 -41.75
N GLN A 579 24.40 6.51 -42.87
CA GLN A 579 23.96 5.76 -44.05
C GLN A 579 24.52 6.42 -45.31
N ASP A 580 25.09 5.62 -46.21
CA ASP A 580 25.68 6.08 -47.47
C ASP A 580 25.51 5.04 -48.61
N PRO A 581 24.26 4.69 -48.97
CA PRO A 581 24.01 3.67 -49.98
C PRO A 581 24.41 4.14 -51.39
N SER A 582 24.93 3.24 -52.20
CA SER A 582 25.28 3.48 -53.61
C SER A 582 24.79 2.36 -54.53
N ALA A 583 24.46 2.69 -55.77
CA ALA A 583 23.93 1.73 -56.72
C ALA A 583 24.31 2.01 -58.18
N SER A 584 24.52 0.96 -58.95
CA SER A 584 24.84 1.04 -60.38
C SER A 584 23.84 0.24 -61.20
N ILE A 585 23.19 0.89 -62.17
CA ILE A 585 22.14 0.27 -63.00
C ILE A 585 22.49 0.43 -64.46
N SER A 586 22.51 -0.69 -65.21
CA SER A 586 22.69 -0.65 -66.65
C SER A 586 21.61 -1.46 -67.39
N LEU A 587 21.18 -0.92 -68.53
CA LEU A 587 20.17 -1.55 -69.38
C LEU A 587 20.83 -2.50 -70.37
N ARG A 588 20.34 -3.73 -70.44
CA ARG A 588 20.81 -4.73 -71.41
C ARG A 588 19.91 -4.82 -72.63
N ASN A 589 18.61 -4.95 -72.39
CA ASN A 589 17.65 -5.16 -73.46
C ASN A 589 16.25 -4.72 -73.03
N VAL A 590 15.52 -4.10 -73.95
CA VAL A 590 14.15 -3.64 -73.75
C VAL A 590 13.32 -4.17 -74.91
N GLN A 591 12.23 -4.87 -74.62
CA GLN A 591 11.34 -5.42 -75.63
C GLN A 591 9.90 -5.09 -75.26
N VAL A 592 9.11 -4.67 -76.27
CA VAL A 592 7.66 -4.49 -76.14
C VAL A 592 6.97 -5.48 -77.05
N VAL A 593 6.05 -6.24 -76.48
CA VAL A 593 5.27 -7.26 -77.21
C VAL A 593 3.79 -7.06 -76.96
N LYS A 594 2.97 -7.47 -77.93
CA LYS A 594 1.52 -7.44 -77.82
C LYS A 594 0.98 -8.84 -77.62
N GLY A 595 0.28 -9.08 -76.52
CA GLY A 595 -0.22 -10.41 -76.17
C GLY A 595 -0.99 -10.40 -74.87
N ARG A 596 -1.13 -11.58 -74.24
CA ARG A 596 -1.68 -11.70 -72.89
C ARG A 596 -0.52 -11.64 -71.89
N PRO A 597 -0.43 -10.62 -71.01
CA PRO A 597 0.68 -10.48 -70.06
C PRO A 597 0.73 -11.63 -69.04
N HIS A 598 -0.44 -12.12 -68.64
CA HIS A 598 -0.58 -13.28 -67.75
C HIS A 598 -1.52 -14.32 -68.36
N TYR A 599 -1.33 -15.59 -67.99
CA TYR A 599 -2.11 -16.72 -68.51
C TYR A 599 -3.63 -16.54 -68.30
N TYR A 600 -4.02 -15.89 -67.20
CA TYR A 600 -5.41 -15.60 -66.84
C TYR A 600 -5.96 -14.27 -67.40
N SER A 601 -5.15 -13.47 -68.11
CA SER A 601 -5.63 -12.22 -68.70
C SER A 601 -6.42 -12.51 -69.99
N SER A 602 -7.68 -12.06 -70.05
CA SER A 602 -8.50 -12.14 -71.26
C SER A 602 -8.15 -11.06 -72.28
N LYS A 603 -7.58 -9.93 -71.82
CA LYS A 603 -7.23 -8.76 -72.62
C LYS A 603 -5.87 -8.94 -73.29
N ARG A 604 -5.80 -8.63 -74.58
CA ARG A 604 -4.53 -8.53 -75.32
C ARG A 604 -4.06 -7.08 -75.32
N GLU A 605 -2.89 -6.82 -74.76
CA GLU A 605 -2.32 -5.49 -74.62
C GLU A 605 -0.80 -5.51 -74.81
N GLU A 606 -0.20 -4.33 -74.91
CA GLU A 606 1.25 -4.18 -74.98
C GLU A 606 1.85 -4.27 -73.59
N TYR A 607 2.92 -5.06 -73.45
CA TYR A 607 3.68 -5.17 -72.22
C TYR A 607 5.18 -5.21 -72.51
N ALA A 608 5.97 -4.70 -71.58
CA ALA A 608 7.42 -4.61 -71.72
C ALA A 608 8.17 -5.59 -70.82
N HIS A 609 9.29 -6.08 -71.36
CA HIS A 609 10.33 -6.78 -70.63
C HIS A 609 11.60 -5.96 -70.66
N VAL A 610 12.11 -5.64 -69.48
CA VAL A 610 13.35 -4.90 -69.30
C VAL A 610 14.37 -5.81 -68.63
N LYS A 611 15.45 -6.13 -69.34
CA LYS A 611 16.62 -6.81 -68.78
C LYS A 611 17.66 -5.78 -68.37
N PHE A 612 18.22 -5.98 -67.18
CA PHE A 612 19.11 -5.03 -66.55
C PHE A 612 20.26 -5.74 -65.83
N ASP A 613 21.28 -4.96 -65.48
CA ASP A 613 22.29 -5.34 -64.49
C ASP A 613 22.21 -4.37 -63.31
N LEU A 614 22.35 -4.90 -62.09
CA LEU A 614 22.61 -4.15 -60.85
C LEU A 614 24.10 -4.28 -60.46
N ASP A 615 24.95 -4.21 -61.48
CA ASP A 615 26.42 -4.20 -61.41
C ASP A 615 26.89 -3.87 -62.84
N ALA A 616 27.11 -2.58 -63.14
CA ALA A 616 27.65 -2.21 -64.44
C ALA A 616 29.11 -2.65 -64.50
N ALA A 617 29.52 -3.31 -65.61
CA ALA A 617 30.87 -3.70 -66.07
C ALA A 617 32.04 -3.77 -65.05
N ALA A 618 32.97 -4.72 -65.22
CA ALA A 618 34.09 -5.05 -64.31
C ALA A 618 35.02 -3.91 -63.77
N HIS A 619 34.76 -2.63 -64.08
CA HIS A 619 35.47 -1.44 -63.61
C HIS A 619 34.58 -0.37 -62.92
N THR A 620 33.35 -0.70 -62.53
CA THR A 620 32.48 0.20 -61.73
C THR A 620 32.22 -0.39 -60.34
N ALA A 621 32.00 0.48 -59.34
CA ALA A 621 31.71 0.04 -57.98
C ALA A 621 30.37 -0.73 -57.92
N PRO A 622 30.27 -1.77 -57.07
CA PRO A 622 29.06 -2.59 -56.96
C PRO A 622 27.88 -1.81 -56.38
N THR A 623 26.68 -2.38 -56.48
CA THR A 623 25.54 -1.86 -55.73
C THR A 623 25.74 -2.20 -54.26
N ASP A 624 26.06 -1.19 -53.44
CA ASP A 624 26.36 -1.32 -52.02
C ASP A 624 25.30 -0.63 -51.16
N LEU A 625 24.50 -1.46 -50.49
CA LEU A 625 23.48 -1.07 -49.52
C LEU A 625 23.86 -1.49 -48.10
N SER A 626 25.11 -1.87 -47.86
CA SER A 626 25.59 -2.40 -46.57
C SER A 626 25.38 -1.40 -45.43
N SER A 627 25.51 -0.10 -45.69
CA SER A 627 25.29 0.96 -44.69
C SER A 627 23.83 1.11 -44.23
N LEU A 628 22.87 0.48 -44.92
CA LEU A 628 21.49 0.37 -44.45
C LEU A 628 21.32 -0.70 -43.35
N PHE A 629 22.34 -1.54 -43.13
CA PHE A 629 22.36 -2.58 -42.11
C PHE A 629 23.16 -2.11 -40.89
N ASN A 630 22.44 -1.59 -39.90
CA ASN A 630 22.96 -1.36 -38.56
C ASN A 630 22.38 -2.38 -37.57
N TRP A 631 22.73 -2.24 -36.30
CA TRP A 631 22.30 -3.15 -35.23
C TRP A 631 20.77 -3.19 -35.01
N ASN A 632 20.03 -2.16 -35.44
CA ASN A 632 18.56 -2.11 -35.36
C ASN A 632 17.88 -2.46 -36.70
N THR A 633 18.62 -2.77 -37.77
CA THR A 633 18.03 -3.17 -39.05
C THR A 633 17.57 -4.62 -38.98
N LYS A 634 16.26 -4.86 -39.17
CA LYS A 634 15.72 -6.23 -39.31
C LYS A 634 15.91 -6.75 -40.72
N GLN A 635 15.44 -5.99 -41.71
CA GLN A 635 15.49 -6.35 -43.13
C GLN A 635 15.31 -5.14 -44.05
N VAL A 636 15.81 -5.25 -45.28
CA VAL A 636 15.70 -4.25 -46.34
C VAL A 636 14.88 -4.84 -47.49
N PHE A 637 13.78 -4.18 -47.85
CA PHE A 637 12.99 -4.50 -49.03
C PHE A 637 13.51 -3.71 -50.21
N LEU A 638 14.24 -4.35 -51.10
CA LEU A 638 14.81 -3.75 -52.31
C LEU A 638 13.88 -3.97 -53.50
N TYR A 639 13.75 -2.98 -54.37
CA TYR A 639 12.97 -3.08 -55.60
C TYR A 639 13.52 -2.17 -56.69
N LEU A 640 13.36 -2.60 -57.92
CA LEU A 640 13.70 -1.84 -59.12
C LEU A 640 12.41 -1.50 -59.85
N LYS A 641 12.16 -0.21 -60.06
CA LYS A 641 10.98 0.28 -60.76
C LYS A 641 11.36 0.98 -62.07
N ALA A 642 10.51 0.82 -63.08
CA ALA A 642 10.52 1.66 -64.26
C ALA A 642 9.60 2.86 -64.03
N VAL A 643 10.14 4.06 -64.20
CA VAL A 643 9.44 5.33 -64.10
C VAL A 643 9.35 5.94 -65.49
N TYR A 644 8.15 6.28 -65.94
CA TYR A 644 7.93 6.85 -67.28
C TYR A 644 6.80 7.87 -67.28
N PRO A 645 6.82 8.86 -68.17
CA PRO A 645 5.79 9.91 -68.21
C PRO A 645 4.38 9.35 -68.35
N SER A 646 3.41 9.98 -67.68
CA SER A 646 2.00 9.73 -67.94
C SER A 646 1.60 10.26 -69.31
N THR A 647 0.48 9.76 -69.82
CA THR A 647 -0.14 10.23 -71.06
C THR A 647 -0.69 11.65 -70.98
N ARG A 648 -0.84 12.20 -69.76
CA ARG A 648 -1.24 13.59 -69.52
C ARG A 648 -0.18 14.30 -68.69
N ALA A 649 0.21 15.50 -69.13
CA ALA A 649 1.21 16.32 -68.43
C ALA A 649 0.77 16.77 -67.02
N SER A 650 -0.53 16.77 -66.73
CA SER A 650 -1.07 17.10 -65.40
C SER A 650 -1.05 15.94 -64.41
N GLU A 651 -0.62 14.74 -64.83
CA GLU A 651 -0.59 13.53 -64.02
C GLU A 651 0.87 13.16 -63.66
N PRO A 652 1.12 12.61 -62.46
CA PRO A 652 2.45 12.17 -62.09
C PRO A 652 2.95 11.03 -63.01
N PRO A 653 4.26 10.82 -63.13
CA PRO A 653 4.82 9.69 -63.88
C PRO A 653 4.25 8.35 -63.40
N SER A 654 4.08 7.42 -64.32
CA SER A 654 3.74 6.03 -64.01
C SER A 654 4.96 5.31 -63.44
N GLU A 655 4.75 4.52 -62.39
CA GLU A 655 5.79 3.69 -61.76
C GLU A 655 5.38 2.22 -61.78
N ALA A 656 6.27 1.35 -62.25
CA ALA A 656 6.04 -0.10 -62.27
C ALA A 656 7.26 -0.86 -61.75
N ILE A 657 7.09 -1.63 -60.66
CA ILE A 657 8.14 -2.52 -60.14
C ILE A 657 8.35 -3.66 -61.13
N ILE A 658 9.60 -3.86 -61.57
CA ILE A 658 9.97 -4.94 -62.50
C ILE A 658 10.77 -6.05 -61.81
N TRP A 659 11.34 -5.77 -60.64
CA TRP A 659 12.10 -6.73 -59.84
C TRP A 659 12.14 -6.29 -58.37
N ASP A 660 12.17 -7.24 -57.44
CA ASP A 660 12.20 -7.02 -56.00
C ASP A 660 13.07 -8.07 -55.28
N ALA A 661 13.59 -7.76 -54.09
CA ALA A 661 14.30 -8.69 -53.22
C ALA A 661 14.18 -8.27 -51.77
N ILE A 662 14.17 -9.23 -50.84
CA ILE A 662 14.21 -8.95 -49.39
C ILE A 662 15.58 -9.36 -48.89
N ILE A 663 16.35 -8.43 -48.33
CA ILE A 663 17.68 -8.70 -47.77
C ILE A 663 17.55 -8.66 -46.25
N ALA A 664 17.72 -9.79 -45.57
CA ALA A 664 17.61 -9.89 -44.12
C ALA A 664 18.96 -9.60 -43.44
N SER A 665 18.93 -9.03 -42.23
CA SER A 665 20.14 -8.87 -41.42
C SER A 665 20.66 -10.22 -40.91
N ALA A 666 21.95 -10.29 -40.56
CA ALA A 666 22.55 -11.48 -39.95
C ALA A 666 21.84 -11.89 -38.64
N SER A 667 21.28 -10.92 -37.91
CA SER A 667 20.58 -11.10 -36.64
C SER A 667 19.11 -11.49 -36.80
N ALA A 668 18.58 -11.62 -38.02
CA ALA A 668 17.21 -12.04 -38.31
C ALA A 668 17.16 -13.49 -38.86
N PRO A 669 17.55 -14.52 -38.08
CA PRO A 669 17.77 -15.88 -38.58
C PRO A 669 16.48 -16.64 -38.96
N TRP A 670 15.30 -16.02 -38.91
CA TRP A 670 14.00 -16.69 -39.12
C TRP A 670 13.18 -16.14 -40.31
N ASN A 671 13.75 -15.27 -41.16
CA ASN A 671 13.02 -14.76 -42.32
C ASN A 671 13.06 -15.76 -43.49
N GLN A 672 11.91 -16.40 -43.75
CA GLN A 672 11.72 -17.44 -44.77
C GLN A 672 11.85 -16.94 -46.23
N ASN A 673 11.85 -15.62 -46.49
CA ASN A 673 11.76 -15.03 -47.83
C ASN A 673 12.95 -14.13 -48.22
N HIS A 674 14.13 -14.33 -47.65
CA HIS A 674 15.30 -13.50 -47.97
C HIS A 674 16.03 -13.95 -49.24
N PHE A 675 16.65 -12.99 -49.92
CA PHE A 675 17.45 -13.15 -51.11
C PHE A 675 18.86 -13.61 -50.74
N ILE A 676 19.32 -14.68 -51.39
CA ILE A 676 20.71 -15.15 -51.31
C ILE A 676 21.36 -14.91 -52.67
N HIS A 677 22.51 -14.26 -52.67
CA HIS A 677 23.23 -14.00 -53.91
C HIS A 677 23.62 -15.32 -54.60
N PRO A 678 23.33 -15.51 -55.90
CA PRO A 678 23.74 -16.71 -56.61
C PRO A 678 25.27 -16.81 -56.68
N ASP A 679 25.84 -17.97 -56.36
CA ASP A 679 27.27 -18.23 -56.53
C ASP A 679 27.59 -18.48 -58.03
N PRO A 680 28.41 -17.66 -58.68
CA PRO A 680 28.77 -17.84 -60.09
C PRO A 680 29.50 -19.15 -60.38
N LYS A 681 30.08 -19.82 -59.37
CA LYS A 681 30.72 -21.14 -59.49
C LYS A 681 29.75 -22.32 -59.32
N SER A 682 28.54 -22.07 -58.79
CA SER A 682 27.51 -23.08 -58.57
C SER A 682 26.73 -23.36 -59.86
N LYS A 683 27.19 -24.33 -60.66
CA LYS A 683 26.32 -25.00 -61.63
C LYS A 683 25.40 -25.96 -60.87
N LEU A 684 24.20 -25.53 -60.48
CA LEU A 684 23.20 -26.44 -59.94
C LEU A 684 22.94 -27.57 -60.96
N PRO A 685 23.26 -28.84 -60.68
CA PRO A 685 23.04 -29.91 -61.63
C PRO A 685 21.53 -30.17 -61.75
N LYS A 686 21.06 -30.54 -62.95
CA LYS A 686 19.76 -31.20 -63.13
C LYS A 686 19.81 -32.57 -62.44
N GLN A 687 19.54 -32.63 -61.13
CA GLN A 687 19.46 -33.89 -60.38
C GLN A 687 18.21 -33.96 -59.52
N SER A 688 17.76 -35.19 -59.28
CA SER A 688 16.47 -35.54 -58.69
C SER A 688 16.29 -35.00 -57.26
N ALA A 689 15.03 -34.75 -56.89
CA ALA A 689 14.62 -34.15 -55.62
C ALA A 689 15.22 -34.82 -54.37
N LYS A 690 15.52 -36.13 -54.46
CA LYS A 690 16.09 -36.92 -53.35
C LYS A 690 17.54 -36.57 -53.02
N LYS A 691 18.34 -36.11 -54.01
CA LYS A 691 19.73 -35.66 -53.76
C LYS A 691 19.82 -34.22 -53.26
N ARG A 692 18.86 -33.36 -53.59
CA ARG A 692 18.76 -31.99 -53.04
C ARG A 692 18.48 -31.96 -51.54
N ALA A 693 17.73 -32.94 -51.02
CA ALA A 693 17.46 -33.05 -49.59
C ALA A 693 18.68 -33.49 -48.75
N ALA A 694 19.69 -34.09 -49.38
CA ALA A 694 20.89 -34.60 -48.70
C ALA A 694 22.07 -33.60 -48.68
N ALA A 695 22.10 -32.61 -49.58
CA ALA A 695 23.09 -31.53 -49.59
C ALA A 695 22.61 -30.37 -48.69
N LYS A 696 22.62 -30.58 -47.37
CA LYS A 696 22.30 -29.56 -46.36
C LYS A 696 23.57 -28.80 -45.93
N GLU A 697 24.15 -28.00 -46.81
CA GLU A 697 25.09 -26.96 -46.42
C GLU A 697 24.43 -25.59 -46.57
N LYS A 698 24.68 -24.68 -45.61
CA LYS A 698 24.24 -23.28 -45.70
C LYS A 698 24.79 -22.70 -47.01
N ILE A 699 23.92 -22.37 -47.95
CA ILE A 699 24.31 -21.56 -49.11
C ILE A 699 24.59 -20.16 -48.55
N VAL A 700 25.86 -19.86 -48.28
CA VAL A 700 26.32 -18.54 -47.83
C VAL A 700 26.55 -17.69 -49.08
N SER A 701 26.00 -16.47 -49.08
CA SER A 701 26.29 -15.48 -50.12
C SER A 701 27.81 -15.27 -50.20
N PRO A 702 28.42 -15.27 -51.39
CA PRO A 702 29.85 -14.96 -51.55
C PRO A 702 30.18 -13.48 -51.25
N TYR A 703 29.17 -12.62 -51.07
CA TYR A 703 29.32 -11.19 -50.80
C TYR A 703 28.72 -10.78 -49.44
N PRO A 704 29.25 -9.72 -48.79
CA PRO A 704 28.69 -9.10 -47.61
C PRO A 704 27.19 -8.75 -47.73
N ILE A 705 26.50 -8.65 -46.59
CA ILE A 705 25.09 -8.28 -46.55
C ILE A 705 24.93 -6.84 -47.07
N GLY A 706 24.08 -6.68 -48.07
CA GLY A 706 23.81 -5.38 -48.71
C GLY A 706 24.59 -5.15 -50.01
N GLU A 707 25.60 -5.96 -50.31
CA GLU A 707 26.37 -5.88 -51.56
C GLU A 707 25.76 -6.83 -52.63
N LEU A 708 25.47 -6.30 -53.82
CA LEU A 708 24.78 -7.03 -54.89
C LEU A 708 25.53 -6.96 -56.24
N HIS A 709 25.72 -8.13 -56.86
CA HIS A 709 26.36 -8.31 -58.17
C HIS A 709 25.45 -9.06 -59.14
N LEU A 710 24.45 -8.38 -59.68
CA LEU A 710 23.43 -9.03 -60.52
C LEU A 710 23.60 -8.64 -61.98
N GLN A 711 23.98 -9.60 -62.82
CA GLN A 711 24.13 -9.40 -64.27
C GLN A 711 23.07 -10.17 -65.06
N ASN A 712 22.66 -9.60 -66.19
CA ASN A 712 21.70 -10.15 -67.14
C ASN A 712 20.39 -10.61 -66.47
N GLN A 713 19.89 -9.81 -65.53
CA GLN A 713 18.68 -10.12 -64.79
C GLN A 713 17.47 -10.01 -65.70
N LYS A 714 16.56 -10.97 -65.54
CA LYS A 714 15.25 -10.94 -66.17
C LYS A 714 14.27 -10.21 -65.26
N PRO A 715 13.26 -9.53 -65.81
CA PRO A 715 12.23 -8.92 -64.97
C PRO A 715 11.39 -10.01 -64.29
N LYS A 716 11.09 -9.85 -63.00
CA LYS A 716 10.12 -10.69 -62.27
C LYS A 716 8.69 -10.36 -62.68
N TYR A 717 8.44 -9.07 -62.89
CA TYR A 717 7.13 -8.54 -63.27
C TYR A 717 7.21 -7.85 -64.62
N GLN A 718 6.17 -8.02 -65.43
CA GLN A 718 6.05 -7.35 -66.72
C GLN A 718 5.39 -5.99 -66.50
N ILE A 719 5.74 -5.02 -67.33
CA ILE A 719 5.10 -3.69 -67.28
C ILE A 719 3.91 -3.70 -68.23
N THR A 720 2.72 -3.44 -67.72
CA THR A 720 1.54 -3.06 -68.50
C THR A 720 1.18 -1.62 -68.18
N ASP A 721 0.44 -0.97 -69.08
CA ASP A 721 -0.10 0.36 -68.85
C ASP A 721 -1.61 0.38 -69.01
N ILE A 722 -2.30 1.25 -68.28
CA ILE A 722 -3.76 1.37 -68.27
C ILE A 722 -4.36 1.63 -69.66
N THR A 723 -3.62 2.32 -70.54
CA THR A 723 -4.04 2.56 -71.93
C THR A 723 -3.95 1.31 -72.81
N GLY A 724 -3.31 0.24 -72.32
CA GLY A 724 -3.00 -0.96 -73.07
C GLY A 724 -1.91 -0.78 -74.13
N LYS A 725 -1.27 0.40 -74.17
CA LYS A 725 -0.17 0.75 -75.08
C LYS A 725 1.05 1.24 -74.32
N LEU A 726 2.21 0.72 -74.72
CA LEU A 726 3.48 1.00 -74.06
C LEU A 726 4.61 1.30 -75.05
N GLY A 727 4.48 0.83 -76.30
CA GLY A 727 5.45 1.12 -77.35
C GLY A 727 5.56 2.62 -77.62
N ASN A 728 6.77 3.06 -77.98
CA ASN A 728 7.13 4.45 -78.28
C ASN A 728 7.04 5.44 -77.12
N ARG A 729 6.83 5.01 -75.87
CA ARG A 729 7.04 5.91 -74.73
C ARG A 729 8.52 6.21 -74.55
N THR A 730 8.84 7.49 -74.50
CA THR A 730 10.20 8.00 -74.29
C THR A 730 10.43 8.32 -72.81
N ASP A 731 11.66 8.66 -72.47
CA ASP A 731 12.04 9.18 -71.15
C ASP A 731 11.78 8.20 -69.98
N VAL A 732 11.84 6.90 -70.28
CA VAL A 732 11.76 5.84 -69.28
C VAL A 732 13.09 5.76 -68.53
N VAL A 733 13.04 5.70 -67.21
CA VAL A 733 14.21 5.52 -66.35
C VAL A 733 13.97 4.35 -65.40
N LEU A 734 14.99 3.53 -65.15
CA LEU A 734 14.96 2.58 -64.05
C LEU A 734 15.47 3.25 -62.78
N GLU A 735 14.71 3.15 -61.70
CA GLU A 735 15.09 3.63 -60.37
C GLU A 735 15.14 2.47 -59.37
N LEU A 736 16.25 2.33 -58.65
CA LEU A 736 16.35 1.45 -57.50
C LEU A 736 15.73 2.13 -56.28
N GLY A 737 14.89 1.40 -55.56
CA GLY A 737 14.34 1.84 -54.29
C GLY A 737 14.43 0.76 -53.22
N TRP A 738 14.45 1.18 -51.96
CA TRP A 738 14.55 0.31 -50.81
C TRP A 738 13.72 0.82 -49.64
N ASN A 739 13.28 -0.11 -48.77
CA ASN A 739 12.68 0.19 -47.46
C ASN A 739 13.40 -0.56 -46.36
N VAL A 740 13.88 0.15 -45.34
CA VAL A 740 14.48 -0.46 -44.14
C VAL A 740 13.39 -0.67 -43.10
N GLN A 741 13.20 -1.91 -42.69
CA GLN A 741 12.40 -2.26 -41.51
C GLN A 741 13.34 -2.43 -40.30
N PRO A 742 13.19 -1.61 -39.25
CA PRO A 742 13.94 -1.80 -38.03
C PRO A 742 13.34 -2.90 -37.13
N TRP A 743 14.05 -3.33 -36.09
CA TRP A 743 13.49 -4.14 -35.00
C TRP A 743 12.54 -3.31 -34.14
N VAL A 744 12.91 -2.06 -33.85
CA VAL A 744 12.08 -1.09 -33.11
C VAL A 744 12.28 0.30 -33.73
N GLY A 745 11.22 0.92 -34.26
CA GLY A 745 11.28 2.26 -34.86
C GLY A 745 10.38 2.40 -36.10
N ALA A 746 10.50 3.55 -36.78
CA ALA A 746 9.78 3.83 -38.02
C ALA A 746 10.42 3.13 -39.23
N LEU A 747 9.60 2.72 -40.20
CA LEU A 747 10.11 2.30 -41.52
C LEU A 747 10.73 3.50 -42.24
N THR A 748 11.93 3.33 -42.78
CA THR A 748 12.57 4.33 -43.65
C THR A 748 12.59 3.85 -45.09
N TRP A 749 12.60 4.79 -46.02
CA TRP A 749 12.44 4.57 -47.46
C TRP A 749 13.61 5.20 -48.20
N THR A 750 13.77 4.89 -49.49
CA THR A 750 14.77 5.52 -50.35
C THR A 750 14.73 7.02 -50.20
N ASN A 751 15.88 7.59 -49.86
CA ASN A 751 16.08 9.01 -49.83
C ASN A 751 17.09 9.40 -50.91
N TRP A 752 16.76 10.42 -51.69
CA TRP A 752 17.61 10.94 -52.77
C TRP A 752 18.39 12.18 -52.33
N ASN A 753 18.00 12.81 -51.23
CA ASN A 753 18.64 13.99 -50.68
C ASN A 753 19.41 13.63 -49.41
N THR A 754 20.52 14.30 -49.11
CA THR A 754 21.20 14.08 -47.84
C THR A 754 20.40 14.70 -46.69
N VAL A 755 20.10 13.92 -45.66
CA VAL A 755 19.39 14.35 -44.44
C VAL A 755 20.22 13.96 -43.22
N GLY A 756 20.86 14.93 -42.58
CA GLY A 756 21.73 14.67 -41.43
C GLY A 756 22.90 13.75 -41.78
N VAL A 757 23.02 12.61 -41.07
CA VAL A 757 24.04 11.58 -41.32
C VAL A 757 23.63 10.55 -42.37
N TRP A 758 22.43 10.69 -42.96
CA TRP A 758 21.94 9.83 -44.04
C TRP A 758 22.17 10.51 -45.38
N LYS A 759 23.16 10.03 -46.14
CA LYS A 759 23.39 10.48 -47.52
C LYS A 759 22.28 9.92 -48.42
N GLY A 760 21.91 10.70 -49.43
CA GLY A 760 21.01 10.23 -50.49
C GLY A 760 21.64 9.09 -51.27
N LEU A 761 20.81 8.22 -51.87
CA LEU A 761 21.27 7.12 -52.72
C LEU A 761 22.11 7.67 -53.90
N GLU A 762 23.39 7.33 -53.91
CA GLU A 762 24.29 7.70 -55.00
C GLU A 762 24.11 6.74 -56.18
N GLY A 763 23.91 7.28 -57.39
CA GLY A 763 23.57 6.48 -58.55
C GLY A 763 22.11 5.99 -58.51
N GLY A 764 21.87 4.70 -58.68
CA GLY A 764 20.54 4.09 -58.53
C GLY A 764 19.50 4.50 -59.59
N ARG A 765 19.90 5.25 -60.63
CA ARG A 765 19.08 5.61 -61.79
C ARG A 765 19.78 5.24 -63.08
N SER A 766 19.06 4.60 -64.01
CA SER A 766 19.58 4.36 -65.35
C SER A 766 19.61 5.64 -66.18
N LYS A 767 20.33 5.61 -67.32
CA LYS A 767 20.07 6.58 -68.39
C LYS A 767 18.64 6.43 -68.91
N ALA A 768 18.07 7.53 -69.38
CA ALA A 768 16.76 7.51 -70.03
C ALA A 768 16.79 6.66 -71.30
N PHE A 769 15.72 5.89 -71.53
CA PHE A 769 15.54 5.06 -72.72
C PHE A 769 14.08 5.11 -73.17
N SER A 770 13.81 4.57 -74.36
CA SER A 770 12.46 4.48 -74.90
C SER A 770 11.99 3.03 -74.92
N PHE A 771 10.71 2.81 -74.64
CA PHE A 771 10.07 1.55 -74.98
C PHE A 771 9.99 1.46 -76.51
N PRO A 772 10.63 0.47 -77.15
CA PRO A 772 10.63 0.36 -78.61
C PRO A 772 9.22 0.08 -79.15
N GLU A 773 9.01 0.33 -80.44
CA GLU A 773 7.78 -0.06 -81.12
C GLU A 773 7.55 -1.58 -81.00
N VAL A 774 6.28 -1.98 -80.95
CA VAL A 774 5.88 -3.38 -80.83
C VAL A 774 6.51 -4.21 -81.96
N GLY A 775 7.37 -5.17 -81.60
CA GLY A 775 8.00 -6.06 -82.58
C GLY A 775 9.20 -5.47 -83.33
N ALA A 776 9.74 -4.31 -82.93
CA ALA A 776 10.91 -3.67 -83.56
C ALA A 776 12.18 -4.57 -83.64
N LYS A 777 12.25 -5.63 -82.83
CA LYS A 777 13.19 -6.76 -82.97
C LYS A 777 12.42 -8.06 -82.80
N ALA A 778 12.72 -9.09 -83.60
CA ALA A 778 12.13 -10.43 -83.45
C ALA A 778 12.43 -10.98 -82.04
N ALA A 779 11.43 -10.95 -81.17
CA ALA A 779 11.57 -11.37 -79.78
C ALA A 779 11.72 -12.90 -79.73
N LYS A 780 12.88 -13.38 -79.29
CA LYS A 780 13.07 -14.81 -79.02
C LYS A 780 12.23 -15.18 -77.81
N PRO A 781 11.51 -16.33 -77.78
CA PRO A 781 10.69 -16.73 -76.65
C PRO A 781 11.44 -16.68 -75.29
N LYS A 782 12.74 -17.01 -75.29
CA LYS A 782 13.63 -16.97 -74.12
C LYS A 782 13.85 -15.56 -73.53
N ASP A 783 13.71 -14.52 -74.35
CA ASP A 783 13.90 -13.12 -73.93
C ASP A 783 12.64 -12.50 -73.31
N LEU A 784 11.47 -13.08 -73.59
CA LEU A 784 10.16 -12.71 -73.04
C LEU A 784 9.78 -13.52 -71.80
N GLU A 785 10.67 -14.40 -71.34
CA GLU A 785 10.49 -15.08 -70.06
C GLU A 785 10.69 -14.06 -68.94
N THR A 786 9.70 -13.94 -68.05
CA THR A 786 9.97 -13.37 -66.75
C THR A 786 10.93 -14.29 -66.00
N GLU A 787 11.68 -13.71 -65.08
CA GLU A 787 12.26 -14.51 -64.03
C GLU A 787 11.08 -15.14 -63.28
N LYS A 788 10.78 -16.40 -63.60
CA LYS A 788 9.95 -17.23 -62.73
C LYS A 788 10.72 -17.22 -61.44
N GLY A 789 10.24 -16.51 -60.42
CA GLY A 789 10.85 -16.48 -59.11
C GLY A 789 11.08 -17.93 -58.73
N ALA A 790 12.31 -18.40 -58.89
CA ALA A 790 12.61 -19.75 -58.53
C ALA A 790 12.54 -19.72 -57.02
N GLU A 791 11.56 -20.42 -56.50
CA GLU A 791 11.54 -21.04 -55.17
C GLU A 791 12.81 -21.91 -54.91
N GLY A 792 13.89 -21.75 -55.67
CA GLY A 792 15.17 -22.45 -55.60
C GLY A 792 16.38 -21.58 -55.21
N TYR A 793 16.20 -20.29 -54.92
CA TYR A 793 17.20 -19.46 -54.19
C TYR A 793 16.59 -18.78 -52.94
N ARG A 794 15.56 -19.41 -52.36
CA ARG A 794 15.10 -19.14 -51.00
C ARG A 794 15.49 -20.35 -50.15
N LEU A 795 16.11 -20.13 -49.00
CA LEU A 795 16.25 -21.14 -47.95
C LEU A 795 15.61 -20.60 -46.67
N GLU A 796 14.80 -21.43 -46.02
CA GLU A 796 14.51 -21.28 -44.60
C GLU A 796 15.82 -21.42 -43.83
N VAL A 797 16.21 -20.38 -43.10
CA VAL A 797 17.17 -20.56 -42.01
C VAL A 797 16.37 -21.09 -40.81
N GLY A 798 16.62 -22.34 -40.42
CA GLY A 798 16.04 -22.96 -39.22
C GLY A 798 14.83 -23.89 -39.40
N GLY A 799 14.41 -24.23 -40.62
CA GLY A 799 13.29 -25.14 -40.88
C GLY A 799 13.71 -26.59 -41.15
N GLU A 800 13.44 -27.49 -40.21
CA GLU A 800 13.24 -28.90 -40.52
C GLU A 800 11.83 -29.08 -41.11
N VAL A 801 11.73 -29.27 -42.44
CA VAL A 801 10.56 -29.82 -43.22
C VAL A 801 9.49 -28.79 -43.71
N PRO A 802 8.93 -28.92 -44.96
CA PRO A 802 8.21 -27.85 -45.67
C PRO A 802 6.67 -27.94 -45.64
N LEU A 803 5.97 -26.80 -45.86
CA LEU A 803 4.53 -26.77 -46.19
C LEU A 803 4.31 -26.62 -47.70
N ARG A 804 4.00 -27.73 -48.38
CA ARG A 804 3.29 -27.71 -49.67
C ARG A 804 1.82 -27.42 -49.37
N LYS A 805 1.24 -26.34 -49.93
CA LYS A 805 -0.21 -26.22 -50.04
C LYS A 805 -0.69 -27.30 -51.00
N ALA A 806 -1.49 -28.24 -50.48
CA ALA A 806 -2.31 -29.11 -51.30
C ALA A 806 -3.42 -28.27 -51.96
N VAL A 807 -3.52 -28.32 -53.28
CA VAL A 807 -4.76 -28.09 -54.01
C VAL A 807 -4.80 -29.12 -55.15
N THR A 808 -5.65 -30.13 -54.95
CA THR A 808 -6.06 -31.26 -55.81
C THR A 808 -4.97 -32.15 -56.41
#